data_AF-A0A7J4PJ51-F1
#
_entry.id   AF-A0A7J4PJ51-F1
#
_cell.length_a   1.000
_cell.length_b   1.000
_cell.length_c   1.000
_cell.angle_alpha   90.00
_cell.angle_beta   90.00
_cell.angle_gamma   90.00
#
_symmetry.space_group_name_H-M   'P 1'
#
loop_
_entity.id
_entity.type
_entity.pdbx_description
1 polymer ?
#
loop_
_entity_poly.entity_id
_entity_poly.type
_entity_poly.pdbx_seq_one_letter_code
_entity_poly.pdbx_strand_id
1 'polypeptide(L)'
;MDKKGFVYIANTADNHIQKFDSTGWFITRWGSEGTGDGEFKYPSGIAVDANEYVYVSEGSGNIGVPGNRIQKFSQITELQVPGTSNLTDTDGDGLTDINETNGWNVTFTNLTGTFTVHVSSEPFANDTDFEGLADLDEFNSSSNPGDLDTDDDGLSDFVEMMLGTNITHYDTDSDGLDDGTELTFGSDPTKEDSDGDGLSDLDEFNYLSNPRNNDTDGDGLNDSEELDFNSSLRNPDSDGDLMFDGEEKNNSADPWDPDSDGDGLQDGYELFYNTSAVNNDTDKDGVFDGEEVDNRMDPLNNDTDGDGLDDFQELSNGTNPLDSDTYGNGLNDSEDPYSFAPNVDRIWAAYDPDDDTMQLIENLEKYTNVTVFKPEEIGNYSGRQCILLIGSPGQENNTAGNITRSILNASSPDALARMQESDYERFYVEHDIWNTTHTVVMLSHPYPSDHYRVLEMFKTLSQEIEYPDLVSDFKADAIAEMGSFVMVELKTPVKPTIELKPYDETNVPHNFTYSLSGNEKAVKYLDINVSENVMNESSNNIRRAIIVIYYTAEDLDRSGDGDTNDPGDIDENSIGISRFNESSGEWEKLSTEMDWVNDVGVNTTNDVIYGREYEGSVWANVSHLSLYGLSGNEIKQTPVDPAPHDGHRRIPIITEEESQDENITVEDVAPFESPENLANETAGTEETGTLPETQSILFYLAAAMITLLTGSVVPNNP
;
A
#
# COMPACT_ATOMS: atom_id res chain seq x y z
N MET A 1 -13.37 -15.12 60.78
CA MET A 1 -14.36 -14.07 61.09
C MET A 1 -14.32 -13.79 62.59
N ASP A 2 -14.32 -12.52 63.00
CA ASP A 2 -14.32 -12.12 64.41
C ASP A 2 -15.73 -11.89 64.98
N LYS A 3 -15.82 -11.44 66.23
CA LYS A 3 -17.11 -11.18 66.93
C LYS A 3 -17.86 -9.95 66.40
N LYS A 4 -17.20 -9.07 65.64
CA LYS A 4 -17.78 -7.87 65.00
C LYS A 4 -18.24 -8.13 63.57
N GLY A 5 -17.93 -9.30 63.01
CA GLY A 5 -18.34 -9.71 61.67
C GLY A 5 -17.26 -9.53 60.61
N PHE A 6 -16.06 -9.07 60.98
CA PHE A 6 -14.95 -8.90 60.02
C PHE A 6 -14.36 -10.26 59.62
N VAL A 7 -14.09 -10.42 58.33
CA VAL A 7 -13.45 -11.60 57.76
C VAL A 7 -11.97 -11.31 57.53
N TYR A 8 -11.12 -12.27 57.89
CA TYR A 8 -9.67 -12.16 57.72
C TYR A 8 -9.19 -13.31 56.87
N ILE A 9 -8.39 -13.01 55.86
CA ILE A 9 -7.85 -13.99 54.91
C ILE A 9 -6.33 -13.92 54.97
N ALA A 10 -5.69 -15.06 55.22
CA ALA A 10 -4.25 -15.19 55.05
C ALA A 10 -3.98 -15.53 53.59
N ASN A 11 -3.37 -14.60 52.86
CA ASN A 11 -2.90 -14.89 51.51
C ASN A 11 -1.50 -15.50 51.60
N THR A 12 -1.45 -16.83 51.55
CA THR A 12 -0.21 -17.59 51.72
C THR A 12 0.77 -17.38 50.57
N ALA A 13 0.29 -17.16 49.35
CA ALA A 13 1.15 -16.95 48.17
C ALA A 13 1.82 -15.58 48.21
N ASP A 14 1.06 -14.56 48.62
CA ASP A 14 1.49 -13.16 48.55
C ASP A 14 1.92 -12.60 49.91
N ASN A 15 2.12 -13.47 50.90
CA ASN A 15 2.69 -13.17 52.22
C ASN A 15 2.03 -12.00 52.99
N HIS A 16 0.71 -11.85 52.91
CA HIS A 16 -0.01 -10.78 53.62
C HIS A 16 -1.37 -11.26 54.16
N ILE A 17 -1.99 -10.43 54.99
CA ILE A 17 -3.32 -10.64 55.56
C ILE A 17 -4.26 -9.57 55.02
N GLN A 18 -5.45 -9.98 54.61
CA GLN A 18 -6.52 -9.08 54.19
C GLN A 18 -7.67 -9.11 55.18
N LYS A 19 -8.33 -7.98 55.38
CA LYS A 19 -9.52 -7.81 56.20
C LYS A 19 -10.67 -7.29 55.35
N PHE A 20 -11.82 -7.91 55.51
CA PHE A 20 -13.07 -7.55 54.85
C PHE A 20 -14.17 -7.33 55.89
N ASP A 21 -15.17 -6.54 55.54
CA ASP A 21 -16.39 -6.41 56.33
C ASP A 21 -17.32 -7.63 56.16
N SER A 22 -18.46 -7.63 56.86
CA SER A 22 -19.41 -8.75 56.78
C SER A 22 -20.17 -8.85 55.45
N THR A 23 -20.09 -7.83 54.59
CA THR A 23 -20.71 -7.78 53.26
C THR A 23 -19.76 -8.18 52.14
N GLY A 24 -18.46 -8.26 52.44
CA GLY A 24 -17.41 -8.65 51.50
C GLY A 24 -16.57 -7.48 50.98
N TRP A 25 -16.82 -6.25 51.46
CA TRP A 25 -16.00 -5.09 51.12
C TRP A 25 -14.64 -5.18 51.78
N PHE A 26 -13.59 -4.91 51.00
CA PHE A 26 -12.23 -4.83 51.51
C PHE A 26 -12.11 -3.65 52.48
N ILE A 27 -11.36 -3.86 53.57
CA ILE A 27 -11.13 -2.83 54.59
C ILE A 27 -9.67 -2.44 54.62
N THR A 28 -8.78 -3.43 54.71
CA THR A 28 -7.34 -3.17 54.82
C THR A 28 -6.54 -4.45 54.58
N ARG A 29 -5.27 -4.30 54.22
CA ARG A 29 -4.29 -5.39 54.18
C ARG A 29 -3.05 -5.01 54.98
N TRP A 30 -2.36 -6.01 55.50
CA TRP A 30 -1.04 -5.78 56.09
C TRP A 30 -0.11 -6.97 55.89
N GLY A 31 1.17 -6.64 55.78
CA GLY A 31 2.29 -7.57 55.64
C GLY A 31 2.84 -7.72 54.24
N SER A 32 4.07 -8.22 54.18
CA SER A 32 4.89 -8.44 52.99
C SER A 32 5.84 -9.60 53.24
N GLU A 33 6.53 -10.12 52.21
CA GLU A 33 7.47 -11.23 52.42
C GLU A 33 8.65 -10.80 53.31
N GLY A 34 8.91 -11.51 54.41
CA GLY A 34 10.06 -11.19 55.25
C GLY A 34 10.12 -11.90 56.60
N THR A 35 10.95 -11.39 57.51
CA THR A 35 11.23 -12.00 58.82
C THR A 35 11.15 -11.02 60.00
N GLY A 36 10.85 -9.74 59.73
CA GLY A 36 10.60 -8.69 60.72
C GLY A 36 9.14 -8.61 61.18
N ASP A 37 8.87 -7.79 62.19
CA ASP A 37 7.51 -7.60 62.71
C ASP A 37 6.60 -7.01 61.62
N GLY A 38 5.45 -7.65 61.37
CA GLY A 38 4.52 -7.27 60.30
C GLY A 38 4.77 -7.95 58.95
N GLU A 39 5.99 -8.44 58.68
CA GLU A 39 6.30 -9.24 57.49
C GLU A 39 5.92 -10.71 57.71
N PHE A 40 5.74 -11.53 56.67
CA PHE A 40 5.39 -12.95 56.78
C PHE A 40 6.17 -13.84 55.80
N LYS A 41 6.33 -15.13 56.16
CA LYS A 41 6.70 -16.19 55.21
C LYS A 41 5.67 -17.30 55.28
N TYR A 42 4.85 -17.41 54.23
CA TYR A 42 3.76 -18.36 54.13
C TYR A 42 2.81 -18.30 55.34
N PRO A 43 2.07 -17.18 55.51
CA PRO A 43 1.05 -17.09 56.55
C PRO A 43 -0.01 -18.16 56.28
N SER A 44 -0.25 -19.05 57.26
CA SER A 44 -1.03 -20.28 57.06
C SER A 44 -2.18 -20.46 58.05
N GLY A 45 -2.16 -19.73 59.16
CA GLY A 45 -3.20 -19.78 60.17
C GLY A 45 -3.49 -18.41 60.76
N ILE A 46 -4.77 -18.13 60.99
CA ILE A 46 -5.25 -16.91 61.65
C ILE A 46 -6.17 -17.30 62.81
N ALA A 47 -5.98 -16.67 63.96
CA ALA A 47 -6.90 -16.73 65.08
C ALA A 47 -7.14 -15.32 65.65
N VAL A 48 -8.33 -15.07 66.19
CA VAL A 48 -8.67 -13.82 66.86
C VAL A 48 -9.10 -14.13 68.29
N ASP A 49 -8.54 -13.45 69.29
CA ASP A 49 -8.93 -13.64 70.69
C ASP A 49 -10.11 -12.76 71.12
N ALA A 50 -10.61 -12.99 72.34
CA ALA A 50 -11.75 -12.23 72.88
C ALA A 50 -11.47 -10.73 73.08
N ASN A 51 -10.19 -10.35 73.16
CA ASN A 51 -9.70 -8.99 73.28
C ASN A 51 -9.33 -8.39 71.91
N GLU A 52 -9.76 -9.01 70.81
CA GLU A 52 -9.59 -8.49 69.44
C GLU A 52 -8.13 -8.42 68.98
N TYR A 53 -7.26 -9.28 69.52
CA TYR A 53 -5.94 -9.45 68.92
C TYR A 53 -5.98 -10.51 67.82
N VAL A 54 -5.38 -10.20 66.67
CA VAL A 54 -5.19 -11.13 65.55
C VAL A 54 -3.84 -11.83 65.72
N TYR A 55 -3.84 -13.15 65.69
CA TYR A 55 -2.66 -13.99 65.75
C TYR A 55 -2.48 -14.66 64.40
N VAL A 56 -1.32 -14.46 63.79
CA VAL A 56 -0.98 -15.05 62.49
C VAL A 56 0.17 -16.03 62.69
N SER A 57 0.00 -17.27 62.25
CA SER A 57 1.06 -18.29 62.27
C SER A 57 1.69 -18.45 60.89
N GLU A 58 3.02 -18.41 60.88
CA GLU A 58 3.82 -18.72 59.70
C GLU A 58 4.16 -20.21 59.66
N GLY A 59 4.03 -20.80 58.47
CA GLY A 59 4.31 -22.21 58.24
C GLY A 59 5.27 -22.35 57.09
N SER A 60 6.55 -22.61 57.37
CA SER A 60 7.44 -23.10 56.32
C SER A 60 6.88 -24.44 55.84
N GLY A 61 6.50 -24.57 54.56
CA GLY A 61 5.92 -25.80 54.00
C GLY A 61 6.80 -27.06 54.10
N ASN A 62 7.92 -27.02 54.83
CA ASN A 62 8.89 -28.09 55.02
C ASN A 62 9.17 -28.36 56.51
N ILE A 63 8.93 -29.60 56.94
CA ILE A 63 9.25 -30.06 58.30
C ILE A 63 10.77 -30.02 58.50
N GLY A 64 11.25 -29.11 59.37
CA GLY A 64 12.64 -29.09 59.85
C GLY A 64 13.42 -27.80 59.65
N VAL A 65 12.83 -26.76 59.05
CA VAL A 65 13.47 -25.44 58.93
C VAL A 65 13.12 -24.58 60.16
N PRO A 66 14.10 -23.97 60.87
CA PRO A 66 13.79 -23.05 61.96
C PRO A 66 13.29 -21.72 61.36
N GLY A 67 11.97 -21.53 61.38
CA GLY A 67 11.33 -20.29 60.90
C GLY A 67 9.86 -20.11 61.29
N ASN A 68 9.27 -21.04 62.06
CA ASN A 68 7.85 -20.95 62.43
C ASN A 68 7.68 -19.96 63.58
N ARG A 69 7.08 -18.80 63.29
CA ARG A 69 6.74 -17.77 64.27
C ARG A 69 5.24 -17.51 64.30
N ILE A 70 4.77 -17.00 65.43
CA ILE A 70 3.40 -16.50 65.59
C ILE A 70 3.52 -15.03 65.95
N GLN A 71 2.89 -14.18 65.15
CA GLN A 71 2.84 -12.73 65.38
C GLN A 71 1.47 -12.31 65.89
N LYS A 72 1.44 -11.33 66.78
CA LYS A 72 0.22 -10.83 67.45
C LYS A 72 0.02 -9.35 67.10
N PHE A 73 -1.14 -9.05 66.53
CA PHE A 73 -1.54 -7.71 66.08
C PHE A 73 -2.73 -7.22 66.90
N SER A 74 -2.71 -5.96 67.36
CA SER A 74 -3.89 -5.33 67.96
C SER A 74 -4.80 -4.76 66.88
N GLN A 75 -6.12 -4.97 66.99
CA GLN A 75 -7.13 -4.32 66.12
C GLN A 75 -7.43 -2.85 66.50
N ILE A 76 -6.61 -2.21 67.35
CA ILE A 76 -6.90 -0.84 67.83
C ILE A 76 -6.34 0.17 66.83
N THR A 77 -7.20 0.66 65.93
CA THR A 77 -7.09 2.01 65.33
C THR A 77 -8.04 2.94 66.08
N GLU A 78 -7.80 3.11 67.38
CA GLU A 78 -8.29 4.25 68.16
C GLU A 78 -7.13 4.69 69.04
N LEU A 79 -6.27 5.53 68.48
CA LEU A 79 -5.37 6.33 69.30
C LEU A 79 -6.18 7.49 69.90
N GLN A 80 -6.72 7.27 71.10
CA GLN A 80 -6.89 8.37 72.05
C GLN A 80 -5.48 8.89 72.40
N VAL A 81 -4.95 9.84 71.63
CA VAL A 81 -3.78 10.62 72.03
C VAL A 81 -4.28 11.79 72.89
N PRO A 82 -3.88 11.88 74.18
CA PRO A 82 -4.16 13.05 74.99
C PRO A 82 -3.25 14.20 74.55
N GLY A 83 -3.73 15.01 73.62
CA GLY A 83 -3.37 16.41 73.40
C GLY A 83 -1.93 16.74 73.03
N THR A 84 -1.70 16.97 71.73
CA THR A 84 -0.83 17.97 71.04
C THR A 84 -0.63 17.43 69.60
N SER A 85 -0.93 18.04 68.47
CA SER A 85 -1.29 19.39 67.99
C SER A 85 -2.08 19.21 66.68
N ASN A 86 -2.88 20.21 66.23
CA ASN A 86 -3.61 20.24 64.95
C ASN A 86 -2.73 20.17 63.67
N LEU A 87 -1.51 19.64 63.76
CA LEU A 87 -0.44 19.72 62.76
C LEU A 87 0.41 18.44 62.73
N THR A 88 -0.13 17.31 63.18
CA THR A 88 0.57 16.02 63.05
C THR A 88 0.26 15.49 61.66
N ASP A 89 1.31 15.08 60.96
CA ASP A 89 1.35 14.55 59.60
C ASP A 89 2.29 13.34 59.73
N THR A 90 1.70 12.14 59.70
CA THR A 90 2.31 10.93 60.22
C THR A 90 3.12 10.16 59.18
N ASP A 91 2.71 10.18 57.92
CA ASP A 91 3.47 9.65 56.77
C ASP A 91 4.35 10.71 56.08
N GLY A 92 4.12 11.99 56.35
CA GLY A 92 4.97 13.10 55.90
C GLY A 92 4.70 13.54 54.47
N ASP A 93 3.51 13.27 53.93
CA ASP A 93 3.09 13.69 52.58
C ASP A 93 2.71 15.20 52.54
N GLY A 94 2.47 15.81 53.70
CA GLY A 94 2.10 17.21 53.87
C GLY A 94 0.61 17.44 54.13
N LEU A 95 -0.21 16.39 54.12
CA LEU A 95 -1.59 16.36 54.59
C LEU A 95 -1.59 15.91 56.06
N THR A 96 -2.28 16.63 56.93
CA THR A 96 -2.27 16.29 58.37
C THR A 96 -3.25 15.16 58.66
N ASP A 97 -2.96 14.29 59.63
CA ASP A 97 -3.85 13.21 60.13
C ASP A 97 -5.31 13.63 60.32
N ILE A 98 -5.54 14.87 60.76
CA ILE A 98 -6.88 15.40 60.99
C ILE A 98 -7.60 15.82 59.70
N ASN A 99 -6.88 16.26 58.67
CA ASN A 99 -7.44 16.57 57.37
C ASN A 99 -7.77 15.28 56.60
N GLU A 100 -6.86 14.30 56.63
CA GLU A 100 -7.07 12.96 56.03
C GLU A 100 -8.32 12.30 56.61
N THR A 101 -8.42 12.26 57.95
CA THR A 101 -9.58 11.66 58.64
C THR A 101 -10.87 12.48 58.59
N ASN A 102 -10.79 13.82 58.50
CA ASN A 102 -11.98 14.65 58.31
C ASN A 102 -12.50 14.57 56.88
N GLY A 103 -11.62 14.27 55.92
CA GLY A 103 -11.96 14.13 54.52
C GLY A 103 -12.35 15.42 53.82
N TRP A 104 -12.65 15.29 52.53
CA TRP A 104 -13.15 16.36 51.65
C TRP A 104 -14.32 15.85 50.81
N ASN A 105 -14.99 16.76 50.09
CA ASN A 105 -16.02 16.38 49.14
C ASN A 105 -15.43 16.42 47.73
N VAL A 106 -15.51 15.31 47.01
CA VAL A 106 -15.15 15.17 45.60
C VAL A 106 -16.43 15.30 44.79
N THR A 107 -16.39 16.07 43.71
CA THR A 107 -17.47 16.14 42.72
C THR A 107 -16.90 15.76 41.37
N PHE A 108 -17.37 14.66 40.80
CA PHE A 108 -16.90 14.13 39.54
C PHE A 108 -18.07 13.82 38.62
N THR A 109 -17.82 13.78 37.32
CA THR A 109 -18.80 13.44 36.28
C THR A 109 -18.28 12.26 35.50
N ASN A 110 -19.07 11.20 35.44
CA ASN A 110 -18.82 10.05 34.57
C ASN A 110 -19.95 9.92 33.53
N LEU A 111 -19.88 8.90 32.67
CA LEU A 111 -20.88 8.58 31.64
C LEU A 111 -22.34 8.50 32.15
N THR A 112 -22.55 8.28 33.46
CA THR A 112 -23.89 8.17 34.06
C THR A 112 -24.39 9.47 34.73
N GLY A 113 -23.53 10.47 34.88
CA GLY A 113 -23.84 11.80 35.38
C GLY A 113 -22.86 12.32 36.44
N THR A 114 -23.20 13.45 37.06
CA THR A 114 -22.38 14.10 38.09
C THR A 114 -22.74 13.61 39.50
N PHE A 115 -21.73 13.23 40.27
CA PHE A 115 -21.84 12.73 41.65
C PHE A 115 -21.05 13.61 42.61
N THR A 116 -21.46 13.62 43.89
CA THR A 116 -20.66 14.22 44.96
C THR A 116 -20.54 13.21 46.09
N VAL A 117 -19.30 12.85 46.42
CA VAL A 117 -18.96 11.88 47.47
C VAL A 117 -18.07 12.53 48.52
N HIS A 118 -18.16 12.05 49.76
CA HIS A 118 -17.28 12.49 50.84
C HIS A 118 -16.22 11.41 51.04
N VAL A 119 -14.96 11.78 50.85
CA VAL A 119 -13.80 10.87 50.81
C VAL A 119 -12.85 11.19 51.96
N SER A 120 -12.02 10.23 52.34
CA SER A 120 -10.98 10.37 53.37
C SER A 120 -9.79 9.49 53.00
N SER A 121 -8.59 9.90 53.36
CA SER A 121 -7.36 9.15 53.11
C SER A 121 -6.77 8.54 54.40
N GLU A 122 -5.78 7.66 54.27
CA GLU A 122 -5.20 6.87 55.37
C GLU A 122 -3.96 7.56 56.00
N PRO A 123 -3.99 8.01 57.27
CA PRO A 123 -2.92 8.81 57.91
C PRO A 123 -1.53 8.19 58.08
N PHE A 124 -1.32 6.98 57.56
CA PHE A 124 -0.05 6.27 57.65
C PHE A 124 0.47 5.87 56.27
N ALA A 125 -0.19 6.33 55.20
CA ALA A 125 0.09 6.02 53.83
C ALA A 125 0.07 7.33 53.03
N ASN A 126 1.21 7.70 52.46
CA ASN A 126 1.36 8.91 51.67
C ASN A 126 0.62 8.88 50.30
N ASP A 127 -0.04 7.77 50.01
CA ASP A 127 -0.68 7.36 48.77
C ASP A 127 -1.58 6.18 49.17
N THR A 128 -2.87 6.46 49.33
CA THR A 128 -3.84 5.57 49.99
C THR A 128 -4.24 4.40 49.10
N ASP A 129 -4.31 4.58 47.78
CA ASP A 129 -4.74 3.56 46.81
C ASP A 129 -3.57 2.94 45.99
N PHE A 130 -2.37 3.51 46.11
CA PHE A 130 -1.11 3.03 45.57
C PHE A 130 -0.95 3.15 44.05
N GLU A 131 -1.56 4.15 43.42
CA GLU A 131 -1.33 4.44 41.99
C GLU A 131 -0.11 5.33 41.70
N GLY A 132 0.46 5.95 42.73
CA GLY A 132 1.61 6.84 42.60
C GLY A 132 1.26 8.33 42.58
N LEU A 133 -0.02 8.68 42.77
CA LEU A 133 -0.47 10.03 43.13
C LEU A 133 -0.56 10.11 44.67
N ALA A 134 -0.06 11.20 45.28
CA ALA A 134 -0.06 11.31 46.73
C ALA A 134 -1.37 11.91 47.24
N ASP A 135 -1.81 11.53 48.45
CA ASP A 135 -3.06 12.00 49.05
C ASP A 135 -3.17 13.54 49.10
N LEU A 136 -2.04 14.24 49.34
CA LEU A 136 -1.98 15.69 49.27
C LEU A 136 -2.29 16.25 47.85
N ASP A 137 -1.81 15.59 46.80
CA ASP A 137 -2.03 16.00 45.42
C ASP A 137 -3.50 15.77 45.01
N GLU A 138 -4.08 14.64 45.38
CA GLU A 138 -5.51 14.33 45.20
C GLU A 138 -6.41 15.30 45.97
N PHE A 139 -6.02 15.64 47.20
CA PHE A 139 -6.71 16.67 47.98
C PHE A 139 -6.71 18.03 47.27
N ASN A 140 -5.58 18.42 46.65
CA ASN A 140 -5.46 19.69 45.94
C ASN A 140 -6.24 19.69 44.62
N SER A 141 -6.27 18.55 43.93
CA SER A 141 -6.94 18.38 42.65
C SER A 141 -8.42 17.96 42.82
N SER A 142 -8.86 17.75 44.07
CA SER A 142 -10.22 17.37 44.45
C SER A 142 -10.68 16.01 43.90
N SER A 143 -9.77 15.05 43.78
CA SER A 143 -10.05 13.66 43.38
C SER A 143 -10.14 12.70 44.59
N ASN A 144 -10.36 11.41 44.33
CA ASN A 144 -10.72 10.43 45.36
C ASN A 144 -9.52 9.53 45.76
N PRO A 145 -8.92 9.72 46.95
CA PRO A 145 -7.70 9.03 47.39
C PRO A 145 -7.85 7.53 47.66
N GLY A 146 -9.06 6.99 47.50
CA GLY A 146 -9.34 5.58 47.68
C GLY A 146 -9.73 4.87 46.39
N ASP A 147 -9.65 5.55 45.25
CA ASP A 147 -10.14 5.10 43.97
C ASP A 147 -9.19 5.53 42.85
N LEU A 148 -8.68 4.55 42.12
CA LEU A 148 -7.61 4.74 41.14
C LEU A 148 -8.06 5.54 39.91
N ASP A 149 -9.36 5.68 39.70
CA ASP A 149 -9.98 6.27 38.50
C ASP A 149 -11.23 7.00 39.00
N THR A 150 -11.08 8.29 39.32
CA THR A 150 -12.10 9.06 40.04
C THR A 150 -13.39 9.23 39.24
N ASP A 151 -13.33 9.24 37.91
CA ASP A 151 -14.49 9.46 37.03
C ASP A 151 -14.85 8.29 36.11
N ASP A 152 -14.26 7.12 36.34
CA ASP A 152 -14.57 5.84 35.69
C ASP A 152 -14.43 5.88 34.15
N ASP A 153 -13.51 6.66 33.60
CA ASP A 153 -13.27 6.78 32.15
C ASP A 153 -12.24 5.76 31.62
N GLY A 154 -11.58 5.03 32.52
CA GLY A 154 -10.58 4.02 32.19
C GLY A 154 -9.13 4.51 32.25
N LEU A 155 -8.89 5.78 32.57
CA LEU A 155 -7.59 6.34 32.94
C LEU A 155 -7.52 6.51 34.46
N SER A 156 -6.33 6.31 35.03
CA SER A 156 -6.14 6.57 36.45
C SER A 156 -5.82 8.04 36.71
N ASP A 157 -6.16 8.59 37.88
CA ASP A 157 -5.93 10.01 38.21
C ASP A 157 -4.45 10.42 37.95
N PHE A 158 -3.50 9.56 38.30
CA PHE A 158 -2.07 9.75 38.00
C PHE A 158 -1.76 9.88 36.50
N VAL A 159 -2.40 9.07 35.67
CA VAL A 159 -2.21 9.05 34.20
C VAL A 159 -2.84 10.28 33.59
N GLU A 160 -4.05 10.63 34.00
CA GLU A 160 -4.74 11.82 33.55
C GLU A 160 -3.95 13.09 33.88
N MET A 161 -3.41 13.19 35.09
CA MET A 161 -2.53 14.31 35.46
C MET A 161 -1.27 14.39 34.57
N MET A 162 -0.77 13.24 34.09
CA MET A 162 0.37 13.19 33.15
C MET A 162 -0.02 13.61 31.73
N LEU A 163 -1.23 13.24 31.29
CA LEU A 163 -1.78 13.57 29.97
C LEU A 163 -2.35 14.99 29.90
N GLY A 164 -2.67 15.59 31.05
CA GLY A 164 -3.29 16.90 31.15
C GLY A 164 -4.81 16.88 30.98
N THR A 165 -5.43 15.71 31.10
CA THR A 165 -6.88 15.50 31.10
C THR A 165 -7.49 15.81 32.49
N ASN A 166 -8.81 15.78 32.58
CA ASN A 166 -9.54 16.21 33.76
C ASN A 166 -9.96 15.04 34.66
N ILE A 167 -9.21 14.84 35.75
CA ILE A 167 -9.40 13.80 36.78
C ILE A 167 -10.78 13.71 37.47
N THR A 168 -11.72 14.57 37.13
CA THR A 168 -13.08 14.56 37.68
C THR A 168 -14.14 14.69 36.60
N HIS A 169 -13.76 14.60 35.33
CA HIS A 169 -14.66 14.69 34.21
C HIS A 169 -14.17 13.83 33.04
N TYR A 170 -14.89 12.72 32.82
CA TYR A 170 -14.58 11.64 31.88
C TYR A 170 -14.34 12.01 30.39
N ASP A 171 -14.57 13.26 30.02
CA ASP A 171 -14.60 13.77 28.63
C ASP A 171 -14.10 15.21 28.69
N THR A 172 -12.80 15.37 28.47
CA THR A 172 -12.05 16.59 28.78
C THR A 172 -12.34 17.71 27.78
N ASP A 173 -12.52 17.40 26.51
CA ASP A 173 -12.79 18.39 25.46
C ASP A 173 -14.28 18.52 25.07
N SER A 174 -15.13 17.64 25.59
CA SER A 174 -16.58 17.63 25.41
C SER A 174 -17.06 17.28 23.99
N ASP A 175 -16.31 16.46 23.25
CA ASP A 175 -16.72 15.92 21.94
C ASP A 175 -17.73 14.75 22.07
N GLY A 176 -17.79 14.13 23.26
CA GLY A 176 -18.69 13.03 23.59
C GLY A 176 -18.06 11.64 23.58
N LEU A 177 -16.75 11.54 23.35
CA LEU A 177 -15.91 10.38 23.60
C LEU A 177 -15.26 10.52 24.98
N ASP A 178 -14.96 9.41 25.65
CA ASP A 178 -14.31 9.45 26.96
C ASP A 178 -12.78 9.36 26.82
N ASP A 179 -12.03 10.04 27.69
CA ASP A 179 -10.58 10.26 27.49
C ASP A 179 -9.80 8.92 27.40
N GLY A 180 -10.26 7.90 28.13
CA GLY A 180 -9.71 6.54 28.06
C GLY A 180 -10.00 5.83 26.73
N THR A 181 -11.19 6.00 26.18
CA THR A 181 -11.56 5.51 24.84
C THR A 181 -10.77 6.22 23.76
N GLU A 182 -10.61 7.52 23.86
CA GLU A 182 -9.82 8.34 22.93
C GLU A 182 -8.36 7.88 22.87
N LEU A 183 -7.72 7.71 24.02
CA LEU A 183 -6.35 7.22 24.08
C LEU A 183 -6.21 5.81 23.45
N THR A 184 -7.24 4.97 23.63
CA THR A 184 -7.28 3.61 23.05
C THR A 184 -7.52 3.63 21.54
N PHE A 185 -8.38 4.53 21.06
CA PHE A 185 -8.68 4.74 19.64
C PHE A 185 -7.49 5.38 18.91
N GLY A 186 -6.72 6.19 19.62
CA GLY A 186 -5.57 6.90 19.10
C GLY A 186 -5.82 8.37 18.83
N SER A 187 -6.89 8.97 19.35
CA SER A 187 -7.10 10.43 19.35
C SER A 187 -6.34 11.11 20.52
N ASP A 188 -6.43 12.44 20.61
CA ASP A 188 -5.89 13.32 21.64
C ASP A 188 -7.05 13.82 22.53
N PRO A 189 -7.19 13.34 23.78
CA PRO A 189 -8.34 13.62 24.66
C PRO A 189 -8.46 15.06 25.14
N THR A 190 -7.72 15.97 24.54
CA THR A 190 -7.75 17.40 24.84
C THR A 190 -8.22 18.23 23.65
N LYS A 191 -8.65 17.58 22.57
CA LYS A 191 -9.07 18.20 21.32
C LYS A 191 -10.24 17.44 20.69
N GLU A 192 -11.34 18.14 20.50
CA GLU A 192 -12.54 17.64 19.81
C GLU A 192 -12.27 17.09 18.39
N ASP A 193 -11.19 17.54 17.75
CA ASP A 193 -10.74 17.14 16.41
C ASP A 193 -9.20 17.08 16.46
N SER A 194 -8.68 15.86 16.48
CA SER A 194 -7.28 15.59 16.80
C SER A 194 -6.30 15.95 15.68
N ASP A 195 -6.68 15.77 14.42
CA ASP A 195 -5.85 16.07 13.25
C ASP A 195 -6.25 17.35 12.50
N GLY A 196 -7.39 17.93 12.85
CA GLY A 196 -7.85 19.23 12.39
C GLY A 196 -8.45 19.23 11.00
N ASP A 197 -8.99 18.11 10.52
CA ASP A 197 -9.58 17.98 9.19
C ASP A 197 -11.03 18.51 9.10
N GLY A 198 -11.70 18.67 10.25
CA GLY A 198 -13.08 19.12 10.38
C GLY A 198 -14.09 18.04 10.79
N LEU A 199 -13.67 16.79 10.99
CA LEU A 199 -14.43 15.76 11.69
C LEU A 199 -14.02 15.68 13.15
N SER A 200 -14.99 15.37 14.01
CA SER A 200 -14.70 15.14 15.42
C SER A 200 -14.16 13.74 15.65
N ASP A 201 -13.36 13.55 16.69
CA ASP A 201 -12.81 12.23 17.03
C ASP A 201 -13.94 11.20 17.29
N LEU A 202 -15.07 11.65 17.85
CA LEU A 202 -16.30 10.86 17.92
C LEU A 202 -16.87 10.46 16.54
N ASP A 203 -16.89 11.36 15.55
CA ASP A 203 -17.35 11.04 14.20
C ASP A 203 -16.43 9.99 13.56
N GLU A 204 -15.12 10.20 13.64
CA GLU A 204 -14.12 9.26 13.13
C GLU A 204 -14.19 7.90 13.81
N PHE A 205 -14.44 7.87 15.13
CA PHE A 205 -14.71 6.63 15.87
C PHE A 205 -15.94 5.88 15.31
N ASN A 206 -16.99 6.62 14.90
CA ASN A 206 -18.19 6.03 14.32
C ASN A 206 -17.98 5.55 12.87
N TYR A 207 -17.17 6.26 12.08
CA TYR A 207 -16.83 5.89 10.70
C TYR A 207 -15.64 4.92 10.60
N LEU A 208 -14.94 4.69 11.72
CA LEU A 208 -13.72 3.89 11.82
C LEU A 208 -12.58 4.43 10.96
N SER A 209 -12.51 5.75 10.79
CA SER A 209 -11.40 6.45 10.16
C SER A 209 -10.29 6.74 11.20
N ASN A 210 -9.21 7.41 10.82
CA ASN A 210 -8.01 7.56 11.64
C ASN A 210 -7.88 8.98 12.23
N PRO A 211 -8.07 9.17 13.54
CA PRO A 211 -8.12 10.49 14.21
C PRO A 211 -6.77 11.22 14.30
N ARG A 212 -5.76 10.73 13.61
CA ARG A 212 -4.44 11.35 13.54
C ARG A 212 -3.99 11.59 12.11
N ASN A 213 -4.86 11.30 11.16
CA ASN A 213 -4.56 11.38 9.75
C ASN A 213 -5.77 11.91 9.02
N ASN A 214 -5.68 13.18 8.65
CA ASN A 214 -6.76 13.92 8.03
C ASN A 214 -7.24 13.33 6.70
N ASP A 215 -6.47 12.46 6.06
CA ASP A 215 -6.82 11.71 4.84
C ASP A 215 -6.52 10.23 5.12
N THR A 216 -7.50 9.51 5.65
CA THR A 216 -7.33 8.19 6.25
C THR A 216 -6.83 7.14 5.24
N ASP A 217 -7.28 7.20 4.00
CA ASP A 217 -6.93 6.22 2.97
C ASP A 217 -5.95 6.72 1.90
N GLY A 218 -5.63 8.01 1.92
CA GLY A 218 -4.53 8.61 1.17
C GLY A 218 -4.86 8.87 -0.30
N ASP A 219 -6.13 9.12 -0.61
CA ASP A 219 -6.63 9.31 -1.97
C ASP A 219 -6.55 10.78 -2.44
N GLY A 220 -6.28 11.71 -1.52
CA GLY A 220 -6.16 13.15 -1.76
C GLY A 220 -7.36 13.98 -1.29
N LEU A 221 -8.42 13.37 -0.76
CA LEU A 221 -9.50 14.03 -0.01
C LEU A 221 -9.28 13.84 1.48
N ASN A 222 -9.57 14.87 2.26
CA ASN A 222 -9.64 14.67 3.70
C ASN A 222 -10.96 13.98 4.08
N ASP A 223 -10.99 13.29 5.21
CA ASP A 223 -12.12 12.49 5.67
C ASP A 223 -13.45 13.29 5.69
N SER A 224 -13.38 14.56 6.10
CA SER A 224 -14.51 15.49 6.06
C SER A 224 -15.03 15.76 4.63
N GLU A 225 -14.12 15.97 3.68
CA GLU A 225 -14.43 16.20 2.27
C GLU A 225 -15.00 14.97 1.58
N GLU A 226 -14.57 13.77 1.99
CA GLU A 226 -15.10 12.51 1.47
C GLU A 226 -16.57 12.32 1.85
N LEU A 227 -16.93 12.63 3.09
CA LEU A 227 -18.35 12.58 3.51
C LEU A 227 -19.22 13.57 2.72
N ASP A 228 -18.68 14.74 2.38
CA ASP A 228 -19.35 15.74 1.55
C ASP A 228 -19.46 15.29 0.07
N PHE A 229 -18.45 14.58 -0.43
CA PHE A 229 -18.42 14.00 -1.79
C PHE A 229 -19.17 12.66 -1.89
N ASN A 230 -19.53 12.07 -0.74
CA ASN A 230 -20.13 10.75 -0.61
C ASN A 230 -19.21 9.63 -1.15
N SER A 231 -17.90 9.72 -0.88
CA SER A 231 -16.88 8.69 -1.10
C SER A 231 -16.59 7.88 0.19
N SER A 232 -15.63 6.95 0.14
CA SER A 232 -15.34 6.03 1.23
C SER A 232 -14.05 6.39 1.98
N LEU A 233 -14.16 6.79 3.26
CA LEU A 233 -13.04 7.18 4.17
C LEU A 233 -11.90 6.18 4.40
N ARG A 234 -11.95 5.02 3.78
CA ARG A 234 -11.08 3.86 4.08
C ARG A 234 -10.71 3.08 2.84
N ASN A 235 -11.21 3.49 1.69
CA ASN A 235 -11.01 2.82 0.44
C ASN A 235 -10.78 3.90 -0.63
N PRO A 236 -9.53 4.09 -1.06
CA PRO A 236 -9.15 5.25 -1.87
C PRO A 236 -9.67 5.19 -3.31
N ASP A 237 -10.43 4.16 -3.65
CA ASP A 237 -11.01 3.85 -4.98
C ASP A 237 -12.32 3.10 -4.72
N SER A 238 -13.41 3.85 -4.58
CA SER A 238 -14.70 3.37 -4.07
C SER A 238 -15.39 2.36 -4.99
N ASP A 239 -15.22 2.46 -6.30
CA ASP A 239 -15.84 1.56 -7.28
C ASP A 239 -14.86 0.58 -7.96
N GLY A 240 -13.56 0.76 -7.77
CA GLY A 240 -12.50 -0.14 -8.20
C GLY A 240 -12.11 0.02 -9.67
N ASP A 241 -12.26 1.21 -10.23
CA ASP A 241 -12.04 1.50 -11.65
C ASP A 241 -10.63 2.01 -11.99
N LEU A 242 -9.76 2.12 -10.96
CA LEU A 242 -8.38 2.63 -11.01
C LEU A 242 -8.24 4.16 -10.98
N MET A 243 -9.34 4.90 -10.79
CA MET A 243 -9.36 6.31 -10.42
C MET A 243 -9.60 6.44 -8.91
N PHE A 244 -8.88 7.35 -8.25
CA PHE A 244 -9.08 7.58 -6.81
C PHE A 244 -10.19 8.62 -6.59
N ASP A 245 -10.97 8.51 -5.52
CA ASP A 245 -12.13 9.38 -5.29
C ASP A 245 -11.76 10.87 -5.27
N GLY A 246 -10.56 11.20 -4.79
CA GLY A 246 -9.96 12.52 -4.90
C GLY A 246 -9.72 13.02 -6.32
N GLU A 247 -9.27 12.16 -7.23
CA GLU A 247 -9.16 12.48 -8.65
C GLU A 247 -10.53 12.55 -9.31
N GLU A 248 -11.49 11.71 -8.93
CA GLU A 248 -12.85 11.75 -9.44
C GLU A 248 -13.53 13.07 -9.11
N LYS A 249 -13.39 13.57 -7.87
CA LYS A 249 -13.86 14.90 -7.47
C LYS A 249 -13.25 16.01 -8.34
N ASN A 250 -11.97 15.90 -8.69
CA ASN A 250 -11.28 16.88 -9.55
C ASN A 250 -11.77 16.82 -11.01
N ASN A 251 -12.09 15.63 -11.51
CA ASN A 251 -12.56 15.39 -12.88
C ASN A 251 -14.09 15.39 -13.02
N SER A 252 -14.82 15.56 -11.90
CA SER A 252 -16.29 15.53 -11.81
C SER A 252 -16.92 14.17 -12.16
N ALA A 253 -16.18 13.08 -12.00
CA ALA A 253 -16.66 11.70 -12.06
C ALA A 253 -17.44 11.31 -10.79
N ASP A 254 -18.15 10.19 -10.82
CA ASP A 254 -18.93 9.65 -9.70
C ASP A 254 -18.19 8.49 -9.03
N PRO A 255 -17.81 8.59 -7.73
CA PRO A 255 -17.01 7.57 -7.02
C PRO A 255 -17.70 6.21 -6.82
N TRP A 256 -18.90 6.04 -7.35
CA TRP A 256 -19.62 4.77 -7.33
C TRP A 256 -20.01 4.27 -8.73
N ASP A 257 -19.53 4.91 -9.80
CA ASP A 257 -19.82 4.54 -11.19
C ASP A 257 -18.54 4.45 -12.03
N PRO A 258 -18.03 3.22 -12.30
CA PRO A 258 -16.70 3.00 -12.89
C PRO A 258 -16.60 3.31 -14.39
N ASP A 259 -17.57 4.06 -14.93
CA ASP A 259 -17.75 4.52 -16.32
C ASP A 259 -18.83 5.62 -16.28
N SER A 260 -18.43 6.80 -15.77
CA SER A 260 -19.32 7.92 -15.40
C SER A 260 -20.09 8.51 -16.58
N ASP A 261 -19.58 8.40 -17.81
CA ASP A 261 -20.26 8.88 -19.01
C ASP A 261 -20.87 7.77 -19.90
N GLY A 262 -20.57 6.50 -19.60
CA GLY A 262 -21.21 5.32 -20.17
C GLY A 262 -20.77 5.03 -21.59
N ASP A 263 -19.53 5.35 -21.95
CA ASP A 263 -18.97 5.19 -23.28
C ASP A 263 -18.27 3.85 -23.50
N GLY A 264 -17.99 3.12 -22.40
CA GLY A 264 -17.35 1.82 -22.38
C GLY A 264 -15.86 1.84 -22.00
N LEU A 265 -15.27 3.02 -21.76
CA LEU A 265 -13.97 3.23 -21.15
C LEU A 265 -14.16 3.62 -19.68
N GLN A 266 -13.45 2.97 -18.76
CA GLN A 266 -13.56 3.29 -17.34
C GLN A 266 -12.83 4.61 -17.03
N ASP A 267 -13.33 5.40 -16.08
CA ASP A 267 -12.79 6.72 -15.72
C ASP A 267 -11.28 6.66 -15.42
N GLY A 268 -10.85 5.62 -14.70
CA GLY A 268 -9.43 5.35 -14.45
C GLY A 268 -8.59 5.13 -15.72
N TYR A 269 -9.14 4.49 -16.76
CA TYR A 269 -8.46 4.36 -18.06
C TYR A 269 -8.48 5.66 -18.86
N GLU A 270 -9.48 6.50 -18.67
CA GLU A 270 -9.57 7.77 -19.39
C GLU A 270 -8.44 8.72 -19.02
N LEU A 271 -8.01 8.71 -17.76
CA LEU A 271 -6.78 9.39 -17.34
C LEU A 271 -5.54 8.91 -18.13
N PHE A 272 -5.45 7.62 -18.43
CA PHE A 272 -4.34 7.04 -19.19
C PHE A 272 -4.39 7.45 -20.67
N TYR A 273 -5.58 7.45 -21.27
CA TYR A 273 -5.79 7.88 -22.66
C TYR A 273 -5.86 9.41 -22.82
N ASN A 274 -5.89 10.16 -21.72
CA ASN A 274 -6.16 11.62 -21.66
C ASN A 274 -7.52 12.02 -22.25
N THR A 275 -8.49 11.12 -22.17
CA THR A 275 -9.90 11.38 -22.49
C THR A 275 -10.61 11.92 -21.25
N SER A 276 -11.94 12.07 -21.29
CA SER A 276 -12.68 12.81 -20.27
C SER A 276 -13.78 11.97 -19.66
N ALA A 277 -13.65 11.61 -18.36
CA ALA A 277 -14.59 10.80 -17.58
C ALA A 277 -16.05 11.27 -17.47
N VAL A 278 -16.39 12.37 -18.12
CA VAL A 278 -17.73 12.94 -18.13
C VAL A 278 -18.17 13.34 -19.55
N ASN A 279 -17.41 12.94 -20.57
CA ASN A 279 -17.64 13.27 -21.96
C ASN A 279 -17.19 12.13 -22.88
N ASN A 280 -18.18 11.32 -23.23
CA ASN A 280 -18.14 10.09 -24.01
C ASN A 280 -17.64 10.17 -25.47
N ASP A 281 -17.05 11.30 -25.89
CA ASP A 281 -16.60 11.62 -27.25
C ASP A 281 -15.69 12.86 -27.15
N THR A 282 -14.42 12.64 -26.83
CA THR A 282 -13.45 13.68 -26.46
C THR A 282 -13.08 14.56 -27.65
N ASP A 283 -12.88 13.98 -28.83
CA ASP A 283 -12.46 14.69 -30.03
C ASP A 283 -13.61 15.22 -30.92
N LYS A 284 -14.84 14.74 -30.68
CA LYS A 284 -16.11 15.20 -31.26
C LYS A 284 -16.30 14.83 -32.72
N ASP A 285 -15.83 13.66 -33.08
CA ASP A 285 -16.01 13.08 -34.41
C ASP A 285 -17.31 12.24 -34.51
N GLY A 286 -17.83 11.78 -33.37
CA GLY A 286 -19.06 10.99 -33.24
C GLY A 286 -18.85 9.48 -33.01
N VAL A 287 -17.61 9.03 -32.83
CA VAL A 287 -17.24 7.76 -32.20
C VAL A 287 -17.05 8.00 -30.70
N PHE A 288 -17.28 6.99 -29.87
CA PHE A 288 -17.06 7.10 -28.43
C PHE A 288 -15.62 6.71 -28.07
N ASP A 289 -15.04 7.32 -27.05
CA ASP A 289 -13.63 7.13 -26.69
C ASP A 289 -13.35 5.64 -26.39
N GLY A 290 -14.27 4.98 -25.68
CA GLY A 290 -14.23 3.53 -25.47
C GLY A 290 -14.26 2.70 -26.76
N GLU A 291 -15.07 3.08 -27.75
CA GLU A 291 -15.12 2.41 -29.06
C GLU A 291 -13.83 2.66 -29.86
N GLU A 292 -13.23 3.84 -29.73
CA GLU A 292 -11.96 4.18 -30.36
C GLU A 292 -10.81 3.36 -29.79
N VAL A 293 -10.69 3.32 -28.47
CA VAL A 293 -9.67 2.52 -27.77
C VAL A 293 -9.79 1.03 -28.12
N ASP A 294 -11.00 0.47 -28.11
CA ASP A 294 -11.25 -0.93 -28.47
C ASP A 294 -10.84 -1.25 -29.92
N ASN A 295 -11.02 -0.30 -30.82
CA ASN A 295 -10.65 -0.43 -32.23
C ASN A 295 -9.26 0.14 -32.57
N ARG A 296 -8.50 0.60 -31.55
CA ARG A 296 -7.13 1.16 -31.66
C ARG A 296 -7.04 2.48 -32.42
N MET A 297 -8.15 3.20 -32.50
CA MET A 297 -8.19 4.59 -32.96
C MET A 297 -7.64 5.51 -31.86
N ASP A 298 -7.30 6.74 -32.22
CA ASP A 298 -6.79 7.75 -31.29
C ASP A 298 -7.95 8.62 -30.80
N PRO A 299 -8.47 8.42 -29.56
CA PRO A 299 -9.67 9.11 -29.06
C PRO A 299 -9.48 10.63 -28.84
N LEU A 300 -8.29 11.14 -29.13
CA LEU A 300 -7.97 12.56 -29.08
C LEU A 300 -7.85 13.18 -30.48
N ASN A 301 -8.00 12.38 -31.53
CA ASN A 301 -7.74 12.78 -32.89
C ASN A 301 -8.80 12.22 -33.84
N ASN A 302 -9.69 13.12 -34.22
CA ASN A 302 -10.84 12.82 -35.05
C ASN A 302 -10.54 12.26 -36.45
N ASP A 303 -9.28 12.16 -36.86
CA ASP A 303 -8.79 11.66 -38.14
C ASP A 303 -7.48 10.89 -37.83
N THR A 304 -7.63 9.67 -37.32
CA THR A 304 -6.56 8.90 -36.68
C THR A 304 -5.36 8.68 -37.62
N ASP A 305 -5.62 8.40 -38.89
CA ASP A 305 -4.57 8.15 -39.89
C ASP A 305 -4.14 9.42 -40.67
N GLY A 306 -4.86 10.52 -40.52
CA GLY A 306 -4.54 11.83 -41.08
C GLY A 306 -4.78 11.92 -42.58
N ASP A 307 -5.70 11.12 -43.13
CA ASP A 307 -5.98 11.08 -44.56
C ASP A 307 -6.98 12.16 -45.03
N GLY A 308 -7.71 12.76 -44.09
CA GLY A 308 -8.70 13.82 -44.31
C GLY A 308 -10.17 13.39 -44.22
N LEU A 309 -10.46 12.13 -43.90
CA LEU A 309 -11.76 11.67 -43.37
C LEU A 309 -11.68 11.61 -41.85
N ASP A 310 -12.81 11.84 -41.16
CA ASP A 310 -12.86 11.56 -39.73
C ASP A 310 -13.18 10.08 -39.47
N ASP A 311 -12.80 9.56 -38.30
CA ASP A 311 -12.90 8.14 -37.97
C ASP A 311 -14.36 7.65 -38.09
N PHE A 312 -15.32 8.46 -37.62
CA PHE A 312 -16.74 8.22 -37.85
C PHE A 312 -17.09 8.12 -39.34
N GLN A 313 -16.61 9.04 -40.19
CA GLN A 313 -16.85 8.98 -41.64
C GLN A 313 -16.25 7.71 -42.23
N GLU A 314 -15.07 7.32 -41.82
CA GLU A 314 -14.41 6.11 -42.29
C GLU A 314 -15.15 4.84 -41.92
N LEU A 315 -15.56 4.71 -40.65
CA LEU A 315 -16.43 3.65 -40.18
C LEU A 315 -17.75 3.63 -40.98
N SER A 316 -18.32 4.80 -41.27
CA SER A 316 -19.56 4.92 -42.05
C SER A 316 -19.37 4.58 -43.54
N ASN A 317 -18.18 4.83 -44.09
CA ASN A 317 -17.79 4.56 -45.48
C ASN A 317 -17.26 3.13 -45.66
N GLY A 318 -16.93 2.45 -44.56
CA GLY A 318 -16.35 1.11 -44.53
C GLY A 318 -14.88 1.07 -44.94
N THR A 319 -14.15 2.16 -44.68
CA THR A 319 -12.68 2.25 -44.69
C THR A 319 -12.12 1.98 -43.30
N ASN A 320 -10.81 1.85 -43.17
CA ASN A 320 -10.09 1.53 -41.95
C ASN A 320 -9.46 2.80 -41.36
N PRO A 321 -9.95 3.32 -40.22
CA PRO A 321 -9.44 4.56 -39.63
C PRO A 321 -7.96 4.56 -39.21
N LEU A 322 -7.29 3.42 -39.33
CA LEU A 322 -5.87 3.26 -39.02
C LEU A 322 -4.99 3.19 -40.28
N ASP A 323 -5.56 3.32 -41.46
CA ASP A 323 -4.86 3.14 -42.72
C ASP A 323 -5.35 4.11 -43.78
N SER A 324 -4.56 5.17 -43.98
CA SER A 324 -4.87 6.28 -44.88
C SER A 324 -5.16 5.87 -46.32
N ASP A 325 -4.81 4.65 -46.71
CA ASP A 325 -5.12 4.03 -48.00
C ASP A 325 -5.56 2.58 -47.75
N THR A 326 -6.77 2.41 -47.20
CA THR A 326 -7.37 1.09 -46.87
C THR A 326 -7.21 0.07 -47.99
N TYR A 327 -7.19 0.52 -49.25
CA TYR A 327 -7.15 -0.32 -50.43
C TYR A 327 -5.74 -0.54 -51.00
N GLY A 328 -4.71 0.08 -50.42
CA GLY A 328 -3.30 -0.01 -50.83
C GLY A 328 -3.06 0.39 -52.29
N ASN A 329 -3.89 1.28 -52.85
CA ASN A 329 -3.87 1.65 -54.26
C ASN A 329 -3.08 2.95 -54.56
N GLY A 330 -2.54 3.58 -53.52
CA GLY A 330 -1.73 4.79 -53.54
C GLY A 330 -2.54 6.08 -53.57
N LEU A 331 -3.84 6.03 -53.26
CA LEU A 331 -4.70 7.19 -53.05
C LEU A 331 -5.22 7.13 -51.63
N ASN A 332 -5.28 8.27 -50.96
CA ASN A 332 -5.89 8.32 -49.64
C ASN A 332 -7.38 8.01 -49.74
N ASP A 333 -7.98 7.44 -48.70
CA ASP A 333 -9.41 7.13 -48.66
C ASP A 333 -10.29 8.38 -48.86
N SER A 334 -9.87 9.54 -48.39
CA SER A 334 -10.52 10.84 -48.65
C SER A 334 -10.53 11.26 -50.13
N GLU A 335 -9.56 10.78 -50.92
CA GLU A 335 -9.38 11.09 -52.34
C GLU A 335 -9.79 9.94 -53.26
N ASP A 336 -9.97 8.72 -52.73
CA ASP A 336 -10.28 7.54 -53.51
C ASP A 336 -11.80 7.39 -53.75
N PRO A 337 -12.27 7.46 -55.00
CA PRO A 337 -13.67 7.20 -55.33
C PRO A 337 -14.11 5.74 -55.09
N TYR A 338 -13.17 4.83 -54.83
CA TYR A 338 -13.43 3.44 -54.42
C TYR A 338 -13.46 3.25 -52.89
N SER A 339 -13.14 4.29 -52.10
CA SER A 339 -13.19 4.28 -50.63
C SER A 339 -14.54 3.94 -50.07
N PHE A 340 -15.57 4.27 -50.84
CA PHE A 340 -16.90 3.78 -50.63
C PHE A 340 -16.90 2.27 -50.87
N ALA A 341 -16.79 1.50 -49.80
CA ALA A 341 -17.17 0.10 -49.83
C ALA A 341 -18.56 0.02 -50.48
N PRO A 342 -18.72 -0.58 -51.68
CA PRO A 342 -20.06 -0.86 -52.15
C PRO A 342 -20.64 -1.82 -51.11
N ASN A 343 -21.78 -1.45 -50.52
CA ASN A 343 -22.48 -2.31 -49.58
C ASN A 343 -22.49 -3.74 -50.13
N VAL A 344 -21.91 -4.69 -49.39
CA VAL A 344 -22.19 -6.10 -49.65
C VAL A 344 -23.70 -6.22 -49.53
N ASP A 345 -24.41 -6.41 -50.65
CA ASP A 345 -25.87 -6.29 -50.69
C ASP A 345 -26.54 -7.21 -49.64
N ARG A 346 -25.95 -8.38 -49.43
CA ARG A 346 -26.41 -9.39 -48.48
C ARG A 346 -25.36 -10.48 -48.22
N ILE A 347 -25.20 -10.86 -46.96
CA ILE A 347 -24.46 -12.06 -46.53
C ILE A 347 -25.46 -13.14 -46.11
N TRP A 348 -25.23 -14.38 -46.53
CA TRP A 348 -25.95 -15.53 -46.00
C TRP A 348 -25.04 -16.26 -45.02
N ALA A 349 -25.37 -16.20 -43.73
CA ALA A 349 -24.56 -16.77 -42.67
C ALA A 349 -25.19 -18.04 -42.09
N ALA A 350 -24.38 -19.07 -41.89
CA ALA A 350 -24.71 -20.18 -41.00
C ALA A 350 -23.59 -20.32 -39.99
N TYR A 351 -23.95 -20.42 -38.71
CA TYR A 351 -22.97 -20.42 -37.65
C TYR A 351 -23.30 -21.42 -36.55
N ASP A 352 -22.26 -21.81 -35.81
CA ASP A 352 -22.36 -22.54 -34.56
C ASP A 352 -22.44 -21.49 -33.42
N PRO A 353 -23.51 -21.48 -32.60
CA PRO A 353 -23.78 -20.37 -31.69
C PRO A 353 -22.85 -20.32 -30.48
N ASP A 354 -22.18 -19.19 -30.30
CA ASP A 354 -21.42 -18.75 -29.12
C ASP A 354 -21.48 -17.20 -29.01
N ASP A 355 -21.03 -16.65 -27.88
CA ASP A 355 -21.16 -15.22 -27.57
C ASP A 355 -20.40 -14.34 -28.58
N ASP A 356 -19.18 -14.73 -28.96
CA ASP A 356 -18.35 -14.01 -29.94
C ASP A 356 -18.97 -14.02 -31.34
N THR A 357 -19.57 -15.14 -31.73
CA THR A 357 -20.29 -15.30 -33.00
C THR A 357 -21.52 -14.41 -33.06
N MET A 358 -22.27 -14.30 -31.96
CA MET A 358 -23.45 -13.43 -31.90
C MET A 358 -23.04 -11.97 -32.06
N GLN A 359 -22.01 -11.54 -31.33
CA GLN A 359 -21.49 -10.17 -31.43
C GLN A 359 -20.94 -9.86 -32.83
N LEU A 360 -20.23 -10.80 -33.46
CA LEU A 360 -19.77 -10.66 -34.85
C LEU A 360 -20.94 -10.50 -35.82
N ILE A 361 -22.02 -11.26 -35.66
CA ILE A 361 -23.21 -11.13 -36.51
C ILE A 361 -23.90 -9.78 -36.28
N GLU A 362 -24.03 -9.31 -35.04
CA GLU A 362 -24.58 -7.99 -34.73
C GLU A 362 -23.74 -6.87 -35.37
N ASN A 363 -22.42 -6.95 -35.27
CA ASN A 363 -21.51 -6.01 -35.92
C ASN A 363 -21.66 -6.05 -37.45
N LEU A 364 -21.75 -7.23 -38.06
CA LEU A 364 -22.02 -7.35 -39.51
C LEU A 364 -23.39 -6.74 -39.90
N GLU A 365 -24.42 -6.89 -39.07
CA GLU A 365 -25.76 -6.33 -39.33
C GLU A 365 -25.79 -4.80 -39.32
N LYS A 366 -24.83 -4.14 -38.66
CA LYS A 366 -24.65 -2.67 -38.73
C LYS A 366 -24.33 -2.22 -40.17
N TYR A 367 -23.60 -3.03 -40.95
CA TYR A 367 -23.06 -2.64 -42.26
C TYR A 367 -23.68 -3.36 -43.46
N THR A 368 -24.27 -4.55 -43.28
CA THR A 368 -24.88 -5.33 -44.36
C THR A 368 -26.14 -6.06 -43.92
N ASN A 369 -26.96 -6.48 -44.89
CA ASN A 369 -28.07 -7.36 -44.62
C ASN A 369 -27.55 -8.78 -44.37
N VAL A 370 -27.56 -9.24 -43.12
CA VAL A 370 -27.25 -10.63 -42.79
C VAL A 370 -28.53 -11.44 -42.81
N THR A 371 -28.54 -12.56 -43.53
CA THR A 371 -29.61 -13.55 -43.47
C THR A 371 -29.05 -14.84 -42.88
N VAL A 372 -29.39 -15.10 -41.62
CA VAL A 372 -28.98 -16.32 -40.92
C VAL A 372 -29.86 -17.51 -41.37
N PHE A 373 -29.23 -18.66 -41.64
CA PHE A 373 -29.91 -19.91 -41.96
C PHE A 373 -29.28 -21.08 -41.20
N LYS A 374 -29.99 -22.21 -41.08
CA LYS A 374 -29.45 -23.37 -40.37
C LYS A 374 -28.40 -24.07 -41.22
N PRO A 375 -27.29 -24.60 -40.64
CA PRO A 375 -26.27 -25.31 -41.41
C PRO A 375 -26.84 -26.43 -42.31
N GLU A 376 -27.85 -27.17 -41.84
CA GLU A 376 -28.54 -28.23 -42.59
C GLU A 376 -29.27 -27.76 -43.88
N GLU A 377 -29.54 -26.46 -44.00
CA GLU A 377 -30.25 -25.86 -45.13
C GLU A 377 -29.32 -25.34 -46.23
N ILE A 378 -27.99 -25.46 -46.08
CA ILE A 378 -27.00 -24.86 -46.98
C ILE A 378 -27.20 -25.20 -48.47
N GLY A 379 -27.72 -26.38 -48.78
CA GLY A 379 -28.04 -26.79 -50.15
C GLY A 379 -29.09 -25.91 -50.83
N ASN A 380 -29.95 -25.21 -50.07
CA ASN A 380 -30.92 -24.25 -50.59
C ASN A 380 -30.29 -22.89 -50.93
N TYR A 381 -29.09 -22.64 -50.40
CA TYR A 381 -28.36 -21.37 -50.54
C TYR A 381 -27.15 -21.48 -51.46
N SER A 382 -26.87 -22.64 -52.06
CA SER A 382 -25.76 -22.87 -53.01
C SER A 382 -25.78 -21.99 -54.28
N GLY A 383 -26.83 -21.17 -54.46
CA GLY A 383 -26.99 -20.17 -55.51
C GLY A 383 -26.75 -18.72 -55.07
N ARG A 384 -26.19 -18.49 -53.86
CA ARG A 384 -25.88 -17.16 -53.30
C ARG A 384 -24.40 -16.82 -53.38
N GLN A 385 -24.10 -15.57 -53.74
CA GLN A 385 -22.72 -15.13 -54.00
C GLN A 385 -21.84 -15.06 -52.75
N CYS A 386 -22.38 -14.65 -51.59
CA CYS A 386 -21.61 -14.41 -50.36
C CYS A 386 -22.12 -15.30 -49.22
N ILE A 387 -21.47 -16.44 -49.01
CA ILE A 387 -21.87 -17.40 -47.97
C ILE A 387 -20.80 -17.41 -46.87
N LEU A 388 -21.22 -17.11 -45.64
CA LEU A 388 -20.38 -17.11 -44.46
C LEU A 388 -20.69 -18.34 -43.60
N LEU A 389 -19.66 -19.11 -43.26
CA LEU A 389 -19.75 -20.26 -42.37
C LEU A 389 -18.87 -20.01 -41.15
N ILE A 390 -19.46 -20.01 -39.95
CA ILE A 390 -18.74 -19.73 -38.71
C ILE A 390 -18.84 -20.93 -37.78
N GLY A 391 -17.72 -21.57 -37.47
CA GLY A 391 -17.65 -22.68 -36.52
C GLY A 391 -16.46 -23.60 -36.76
N SER A 392 -15.94 -24.17 -35.67
CA SER A 392 -14.75 -25.01 -35.68
C SER A 392 -14.97 -26.33 -36.43
N PRO A 393 -14.06 -26.77 -37.33
CA PRO A 393 -14.17 -28.03 -38.08
C PRO A 393 -14.18 -29.30 -37.19
N GLY A 394 -15.35 -29.66 -36.66
CA GLY A 394 -15.56 -30.76 -35.70
C GLY A 394 -15.97 -32.13 -36.28
N GLN A 395 -16.48 -33.02 -35.42
CA GLN A 395 -17.00 -34.36 -35.78
C GLN A 395 -18.54 -34.44 -35.80
N GLU A 396 -19.23 -33.34 -35.46
CA GLU A 396 -20.69 -33.33 -35.30
C GLU A 396 -21.43 -33.03 -36.61
N ASN A 397 -22.41 -33.86 -36.97
CA ASN A 397 -23.21 -33.63 -38.17
C ASN A 397 -24.20 -32.47 -37.95
N ASN A 398 -24.36 -31.60 -38.95
CA ASN A 398 -25.26 -30.42 -38.98
C ASN A 398 -24.75 -29.15 -38.29
N THR A 399 -23.44 -28.99 -38.10
CA THR A 399 -22.81 -27.74 -37.66
C THR A 399 -22.19 -26.99 -38.85
N ALA A 400 -22.03 -25.67 -38.73
CA ALA A 400 -21.34 -24.87 -39.73
C ALA A 400 -19.88 -25.33 -39.88
N GLY A 401 -19.22 -25.65 -38.76
CA GLY A 401 -17.86 -26.19 -38.80
C GLY A 401 -17.71 -27.53 -39.54
N ASN A 402 -18.68 -28.44 -39.46
CA ASN A 402 -18.59 -29.70 -40.21
C ASN A 402 -18.86 -29.53 -41.72
N ILE A 403 -19.57 -28.47 -42.10
CA ILE A 403 -19.68 -28.06 -43.51
C ILE A 403 -18.34 -27.51 -43.99
N THR A 404 -17.71 -26.61 -43.22
CA THR A 404 -16.34 -26.13 -43.46
C THR A 404 -15.39 -27.30 -43.66
N ARG A 405 -15.42 -28.28 -42.76
CA ARG A 405 -14.65 -29.52 -42.88
C ARG A 405 -14.88 -30.26 -44.20
N SER A 406 -16.15 -30.40 -44.60
CA SER A 406 -16.54 -31.13 -45.81
C SER A 406 -16.04 -30.43 -47.09
N ILE A 407 -16.10 -29.10 -47.10
CA ILE A 407 -15.58 -28.26 -48.18
C ILE A 407 -14.06 -28.40 -48.27
N LEU A 408 -13.34 -28.13 -47.17
CA LEU A 408 -11.88 -28.07 -47.17
C LEU A 408 -11.23 -29.43 -47.35
N ASN A 409 -11.85 -30.51 -46.86
CA ASN A 409 -11.35 -31.86 -47.14
C ASN A 409 -11.37 -32.19 -48.65
N ALA A 410 -12.24 -31.53 -49.43
CA ALA A 410 -12.30 -31.70 -50.87
C ALA A 410 -11.43 -30.69 -51.64
N SER A 411 -11.34 -29.44 -51.19
CA SER A 411 -10.62 -28.38 -51.90
C SER A 411 -9.18 -28.18 -51.41
N SER A 412 -8.94 -28.19 -50.10
CA SER A 412 -7.63 -27.90 -49.49
C SER A 412 -7.44 -28.62 -48.13
N PRO A 413 -7.03 -29.90 -48.15
CA PRO A 413 -6.85 -30.70 -46.92
C PRO A 413 -5.79 -30.12 -45.96
N ASP A 414 -4.80 -29.39 -46.48
CA ASP A 414 -3.77 -28.74 -45.66
C ASP A 414 -4.34 -27.51 -44.94
N ALA A 415 -5.25 -26.74 -45.57
CA ALA A 415 -5.98 -25.68 -44.89
C ALA A 415 -6.92 -26.24 -43.81
N LEU A 416 -7.57 -27.39 -44.09
CA LEU A 416 -8.37 -28.06 -43.07
C LEU A 416 -7.55 -28.44 -41.84
N ALA A 417 -6.37 -29.06 -42.04
CA ALA A 417 -5.51 -29.44 -40.92
C ALA A 417 -5.09 -28.21 -40.10
N ARG A 418 -4.75 -27.10 -40.76
CA ARG A 418 -4.34 -25.85 -40.11
C ARG A 418 -5.49 -25.18 -39.35
N MET A 419 -6.68 -25.11 -39.94
CA MET A 419 -7.90 -24.65 -39.27
C MET A 419 -8.37 -25.53 -38.10
N GLN A 420 -7.87 -26.77 -38.01
CA GLN A 420 -8.15 -27.69 -36.90
C GLN A 420 -7.09 -27.61 -35.78
N GLU A 421 -5.88 -27.15 -36.09
CA GLU A 421 -4.72 -27.19 -35.18
C GLU A 421 -4.24 -25.80 -34.73
N SER A 422 -4.72 -24.71 -35.35
CA SER A 422 -4.23 -23.35 -35.10
C SER A 422 -5.31 -22.28 -35.31
N ASP A 423 -5.30 -21.25 -34.47
CA ASP A 423 -6.12 -20.04 -34.63
C ASP A 423 -5.55 -19.06 -35.67
N TYR A 424 -4.30 -19.27 -36.12
CA TYR A 424 -3.65 -18.39 -37.09
C TYR A 424 -4.31 -18.44 -38.48
N GLU A 425 -4.87 -19.59 -38.86
CA GLU A 425 -5.53 -19.79 -40.16
C GLU A 425 -7.04 -19.88 -40.04
N ARG A 426 -7.62 -19.25 -39.00
CA ARG A 426 -9.05 -19.33 -38.70
C ARG A 426 -9.96 -18.81 -39.81
N PHE A 427 -9.45 -18.03 -40.76
CA PHE A 427 -10.16 -17.64 -41.97
C PHE A 427 -9.69 -18.44 -43.17
N TYR A 428 -10.64 -18.91 -43.95
CA TYR A 428 -10.36 -19.49 -45.25
C TYR A 428 -11.43 -19.12 -46.26
N VAL A 429 -10.99 -18.73 -47.45
CA VAL A 429 -11.87 -18.33 -48.54
C VAL A 429 -11.75 -19.36 -49.64
N GLU A 430 -12.88 -19.91 -50.07
CA GLU A 430 -12.93 -20.80 -51.21
C GLU A 430 -13.90 -20.24 -52.24
N HIS A 431 -13.40 -20.13 -53.47
CA HIS A 431 -14.18 -19.67 -54.61
C HIS A 431 -14.76 -20.84 -55.38
N ASP A 432 -15.86 -20.58 -56.07
CA ASP A 432 -16.45 -21.49 -57.04
C ASP A 432 -16.92 -22.85 -56.48
N ILE A 433 -17.13 -22.97 -55.16
CA ILE A 433 -17.57 -24.21 -54.51
C ILE A 433 -18.80 -24.81 -55.20
N TRP A 434 -19.81 -23.98 -55.43
CA TRP A 434 -21.07 -24.42 -56.00
C TRP A 434 -21.24 -24.01 -57.46
N ASN A 435 -20.72 -22.86 -57.86
CA ASN A 435 -20.62 -22.40 -59.25
C ASN A 435 -19.68 -21.19 -59.35
N THR A 436 -19.35 -20.80 -60.58
CA THR A 436 -18.27 -19.87 -60.98
C THR A 436 -18.41 -18.41 -60.52
N THR A 437 -19.30 -18.10 -59.57
CA THR A 437 -19.55 -16.72 -59.11
C THR A 437 -19.76 -16.65 -57.60
N HIS A 438 -19.39 -17.69 -56.86
CA HIS A 438 -19.69 -17.83 -55.43
C HIS A 438 -18.41 -17.82 -54.62
N THR A 439 -18.41 -17.06 -53.54
CA THR A 439 -17.36 -17.05 -52.52
C THR A 439 -17.92 -17.56 -51.23
N VAL A 440 -17.17 -18.45 -50.60
CA VAL A 440 -17.50 -19.01 -49.30
C VAL A 440 -16.39 -18.64 -48.35
N VAL A 441 -16.72 -17.79 -47.38
CA VAL A 441 -15.83 -17.42 -46.29
C VAL A 441 -16.12 -18.37 -45.14
N MET A 442 -15.10 -19.03 -44.66
CA MET A 442 -15.14 -19.98 -43.56
C MET A 442 -14.31 -19.43 -42.40
N LEU A 443 -14.92 -19.33 -41.23
CA LEU A 443 -14.32 -18.82 -40.01
C LEU A 443 -14.40 -19.89 -38.93
N SER A 444 -13.28 -20.44 -38.46
CA SER A 444 -13.30 -21.49 -37.43
C SER A 444 -13.50 -20.96 -36.02
N HIS A 445 -12.95 -19.78 -35.70
CA HIS A 445 -13.00 -19.15 -34.39
C HIS A 445 -13.20 -17.63 -34.58
N PRO A 446 -14.44 -17.11 -34.46
CA PRO A 446 -14.74 -15.71 -34.69
C PRO A 446 -14.33 -14.81 -33.53
N TYR A 447 -13.95 -13.57 -33.84
CA TYR A 447 -13.88 -12.46 -32.89
C TYR A 447 -14.87 -11.36 -33.32
N PRO A 448 -15.40 -10.55 -32.39
CA PRO A 448 -16.33 -9.47 -32.73
C PRO A 448 -15.82 -8.47 -33.81
N SER A 449 -14.52 -8.18 -33.81
CA SER A 449 -13.85 -7.27 -34.75
C SER A 449 -13.66 -7.85 -36.15
N ASP A 450 -13.91 -9.15 -36.35
CA ASP A 450 -13.74 -9.81 -37.63
C ASP A 450 -14.72 -9.35 -38.73
N HIS A 451 -15.72 -8.55 -38.39
CA HIS A 451 -16.75 -8.11 -39.33
C HIS A 451 -16.14 -7.32 -40.51
N TYR A 452 -15.11 -6.51 -40.28
CA TYR A 452 -14.35 -5.83 -41.34
C TYR A 452 -13.69 -6.82 -42.30
N ARG A 453 -12.97 -7.81 -41.77
CA ARG A 453 -12.30 -8.86 -42.57
C ARG A 453 -13.29 -9.72 -43.35
N VAL A 454 -14.44 -10.05 -42.76
CA VAL A 454 -15.51 -10.80 -43.44
C VAL A 454 -16.07 -9.98 -44.61
N LEU A 455 -16.35 -8.70 -44.40
CA LEU A 455 -16.82 -7.81 -45.45
C LEU A 455 -15.77 -7.71 -46.56
N GLU A 456 -14.50 -7.54 -46.21
CA GLU A 456 -13.35 -7.49 -47.12
C GLU A 456 -13.16 -8.77 -47.96
N MET A 457 -13.30 -9.95 -47.36
CA MET A 457 -13.19 -11.23 -48.09
C MET A 457 -14.30 -11.42 -49.12
N PHE A 458 -15.47 -10.81 -48.91
CA PHE A 458 -16.49 -10.74 -49.94
C PHE A 458 -16.24 -9.61 -50.96
N LYS A 459 -15.42 -8.59 -50.62
CA LYS A 459 -14.95 -7.53 -51.53
C LYS A 459 -13.84 -8.02 -52.50
N THR A 460 -12.86 -8.82 -52.05
CA THR A 460 -11.64 -9.25 -52.80
C THR A 460 -11.87 -10.09 -54.08
N LEU A 461 -13.13 -10.34 -54.47
CA LEU A 461 -13.49 -10.85 -55.79
C LEU A 461 -13.17 -9.88 -56.96
N SER A 462 -12.66 -8.66 -56.71
CA SER A 462 -12.41 -7.66 -57.76
C SER A 462 -10.97 -7.41 -58.19
N GLN A 463 -9.90 -7.72 -57.45
CA GLN A 463 -8.52 -7.69 -57.96
C GLN A 463 -7.47 -8.24 -56.99
N GLU A 464 -6.34 -8.69 -57.54
CA GLU A 464 -5.33 -9.61 -56.97
C GLU A 464 -3.95 -8.91 -56.86
N ILE A 465 -3.33 -8.81 -55.67
CA ILE A 465 -1.87 -8.56 -55.47
C ILE A 465 -1.34 -9.24 -54.17
N GLU A 466 -0.10 -9.75 -54.22
CA GLU A 466 0.74 -10.35 -53.15
C GLU A 466 1.31 -9.35 -52.12
N TYR A 467 1.48 -9.77 -50.85
CA TYR A 467 2.16 -9.04 -49.76
C TYR A 467 3.33 -9.84 -49.14
N PRO A 468 4.23 -9.16 -48.40
CA PRO A 468 4.89 -9.78 -47.25
C PRO A 468 4.76 -8.99 -45.94
N ASP A 469 4.18 -9.68 -44.95
CA ASP A 469 4.42 -9.77 -43.49
C ASP A 469 4.71 -8.53 -42.62
N LEU A 470 3.89 -8.38 -41.57
CA LEU A 470 4.18 -7.62 -40.34
C LEU A 470 3.81 -8.41 -39.06
N VAL A 471 4.55 -8.12 -37.99
CA VAL A 471 4.66 -8.81 -36.69
C VAL A 471 3.85 -8.07 -35.62
N SER A 472 3.07 -8.78 -34.81
CA SER A 472 2.26 -8.23 -33.69
C SER A 472 2.91 -8.41 -32.32
N ASP A 473 2.49 -7.56 -31.38
CA ASP A 473 2.94 -7.48 -29.99
C ASP A 473 1.80 -7.39 -28.98
N PHE A 474 2.07 -7.81 -27.74
CA PHE A 474 1.11 -7.93 -26.64
C PHE A 474 1.69 -7.41 -25.31
N LYS A 475 1.09 -6.43 -24.61
CA LYS A 475 1.52 -5.97 -23.26
C LYS A 475 0.82 -6.73 -22.11
N ALA A 476 1.53 -6.95 -21.00
CA ALA A 476 0.97 -7.37 -19.70
C ALA A 476 1.46 -6.45 -18.58
N ASP A 477 0.51 -5.89 -17.82
CA ASP A 477 0.71 -5.09 -16.61
C ASP A 477 0.51 -5.93 -15.35
N ALA A 478 1.45 -5.83 -14.39
CA ALA A 478 1.29 -6.40 -13.07
C ALA A 478 2.10 -5.63 -12.00
N ILE A 479 1.37 -5.13 -10.98
CA ILE A 479 1.69 -5.05 -9.53
C ILE A 479 1.83 -3.63 -8.94
N ALA A 480 0.83 -3.25 -8.11
CA ALA A 480 0.75 -2.03 -7.31
C ALA A 480 1.49 -2.09 -5.95
N GLU A 481 1.80 -3.27 -5.41
CA GLU A 481 2.40 -3.40 -4.05
C GLU A 481 3.88 -2.98 -3.94
N MET A 482 4.59 -2.82 -5.05
CA MET A 482 6.05 -2.68 -5.05
C MET A 482 6.55 -1.27 -5.33
N GLY A 483 5.63 -0.36 -5.72
CA GLY A 483 5.95 0.92 -6.35
C GLY A 483 7.02 0.76 -7.42
N SER A 484 7.00 -0.33 -8.18
CA SER A 484 7.92 -0.69 -9.24
C SER A 484 7.18 -1.69 -10.10
N PHE A 485 7.08 -1.43 -11.39
CA PHE A 485 6.23 -2.21 -12.29
C PHE A 485 7.00 -2.67 -13.52
N VAL A 486 6.45 -3.71 -14.16
CA VAL A 486 7.02 -4.32 -15.35
C VAL A 486 5.92 -4.45 -16.39
N MET A 487 6.10 -3.79 -17.54
CA MET A 487 5.30 -4.03 -18.73
C MET A 487 6.01 -5.04 -19.62
N VAL A 488 5.36 -6.13 -20.02
CA VAL A 488 5.97 -7.13 -20.91
C VAL A 488 5.22 -7.22 -22.23
N GLU A 489 5.93 -6.98 -23.33
CA GLU A 489 5.48 -7.14 -24.70
C GLU A 489 5.85 -8.54 -25.26
N LEU A 490 4.89 -9.41 -25.55
CA LEU A 490 5.09 -10.77 -26.07
C LEU A 490 4.90 -10.84 -27.59
N LYS A 491 5.74 -11.64 -28.25
CA LYS A 491 5.70 -11.88 -29.71
C LYS A 491 4.51 -12.74 -30.16
N THR A 492 3.84 -13.41 -29.23
CA THR A 492 2.71 -14.32 -29.49
C THR A 492 1.67 -14.16 -28.39
N PRO A 493 0.37 -14.20 -28.71
CA PRO A 493 -0.69 -14.09 -27.71
C PRO A 493 -0.75 -15.36 -26.85
N VAL A 494 -0.34 -15.21 -25.59
CA VAL A 494 -0.36 -16.25 -24.53
C VAL A 494 -0.92 -15.62 -23.26
N LYS A 495 -1.35 -16.43 -22.28
CA LYS A 495 -1.76 -15.95 -20.95
C LYS A 495 -0.59 -16.12 -19.97
N PRO A 496 0.35 -15.16 -19.86
CA PRO A 496 1.47 -15.26 -18.94
C PRO A 496 0.99 -15.06 -17.50
N THR A 497 1.71 -15.66 -16.55
CA THR A 497 1.69 -15.26 -15.15
C THR A 497 3.04 -14.66 -14.83
N ILE A 498 3.06 -13.37 -14.52
CA ILE A 498 4.26 -12.66 -14.09
C ILE A 498 4.33 -12.75 -12.57
N GLU A 499 5.43 -13.26 -12.05
CA GLU A 499 5.75 -13.30 -10.64
C GLU A 499 6.93 -12.37 -10.40
N LEU A 500 6.71 -11.31 -9.64
CA LEU A 500 7.78 -10.42 -9.17
C LEU A 500 8.19 -10.87 -7.77
N LYS A 501 9.51 -11.03 -7.53
CA LYS A 501 10.06 -11.32 -6.20
C LYS A 501 11.04 -10.24 -5.78
N PRO A 502 10.80 -9.58 -4.64
CA PRO A 502 11.79 -8.70 -4.04
C PRO A 502 12.86 -9.52 -3.33
N TYR A 503 14.09 -9.00 -3.35
CA TYR A 503 15.17 -9.50 -2.52
C TYR A 503 15.91 -8.33 -1.84
N ASP A 504 16.55 -8.62 -0.72
CA ASP A 504 17.46 -7.76 0.04
C ASP A 504 18.92 -8.28 -0.08
N GLU A 505 19.88 -7.52 0.44
CA GLU A 505 21.31 -7.89 0.37
C GLU A 505 21.65 -9.24 1.04
N THR A 506 20.78 -9.75 1.91
CA THR A 506 20.98 -10.98 2.69
C THR A 506 20.27 -12.20 2.10
N ASN A 507 19.24 -11.98 1.27
CA ASN A 507 18.36 -13.03 0.75
C ASN A 507 18.32 -13.12 -0.79
N VAL A 508 19.05 -12.22 -1.49
CA VAL A 508 19.30 -12.32 -2.94
C VAL A 508 19.88 -13.69 -3.31
N PRO A 509 19.37 -14.35 -4.38
CA PRO A 509 19.88 -15.65 -4.84
C PRO A 509 21.37 -15.64 -5.22
N HIS A 510 21.88 -14.47 -5.63
CA HIS A 510 23.24 -14.28 -6.16
C HIS A 510 23.91 -13.00 -5.65
N ASN A 511 24.82 -13.12 -4.68
CA ASN A 511 25.53 -11.97 -4.10
C ASN A 511 26.21 -11.10 -5.17
N PHE A 512 26.06 -9.78 -5.05
CA PHE A 512 26.67 -8.72 -5.89
C PHE A 512 28.21 -8.60 -5.70
N THR A 513 28.88 -9.69 -5.34
CA THR A 513 30.31 -9.71 -4.97
C THR A 513 31.25 -10.04 -6.12
N TYR A 514 30.73 -10.44 -7.30
CA TYR A 514 31.54 -11.05 -8.34
C TYR A 514 31.61 -10.38 -9.71
N SER A 515 30.86 -9.31 -10.01
CA SER A 515 31.23 -8.45 -11.13
C SER A 515 30.38 -7.21 -11.14
N LEU A 516 31.03 -6.08 -10.90
CA LEU A 516 30.85 -4.75 -11.45
C LEU A 516 32.07 -3.97 -10.94
N SER A 517 32.41 -2.84 -11.55
CA SER A 517 33.65 -2.13 -11.20
C SER A 517 33.73 -1.90 -9.68
N GLY A 518 34.89 -2.12 -9.06
CA GLY A 518 34.99 -2.48 -7.63
C GLY A 518 34.48 -1.48 -6.56
N ASN A 519 33.77 -0.41 -6.93
CA ASN A 519 33.10 0.51 -6.02
C ASN A 519 31.57 0.59 -6.23
N GLU A 520 31.00 -0.26 -7.10
CA GLU A 520 29.55 -0.27 -7.36
C GLU A 520 28.83 -1.20 -6.37
N LYS A 521 27.69 -0.74 -5.86
CA LYS A 521 26.81 -1.41 -4.89
C LYS A 521 25.39 -1.47 -5.41
N ALA A 522 24.65 -2.50 -5.02
CA ALA A 522 23.24 -2.64 -5.36
C ALA A 522 22.37 -2.60 -4.11
N VAL A 523 21.22 -1.92 -4.23
CA VAL A 523 20.39 -1.51 -3.09
C VAL A 523 18.97 -2.07 -3.13
N LYS A 524 18.43 -2.31 -4.33
CA LYS A 524 17.10 -2.89 -4.52
C LYS A 524 17.16 -3.95 -5.61
N TYR A 525 16.47 -5.07 -5.41
CA TYR A 525 16.49 -6.21 -6.32
C TYR A 525 15.08 -6.61 -6.71
N LEU A 526 14.90 -6.84 -8.01
CA LEU A 526 13.64 -7.25 -8.59
C LEU A 526 13.89 -8.47 -9.48
N ASP A 527 13.40 -9.62 -9.04
CA ASP A 527 13.41 -10.85 -9.83
C ASP A 527 12.10 -10.98 -10.59
N ILE A 528 12.21 -11.01 -11.91
CA ILE A 528 11.07 -11.04 -12.81
C ILE A 528 11.00 -12.44 -13.40
N ASN A 529 10.09 -13.25 -12.87
CA ASN A 529 9.87 -14.60 -13.35
C ASN A 529 8.55 -14.65 -14.12
N VAL A 530 8.60 -15.09 -15.37
CA VAL A 530 7.39 -15.27 -16.19
C VAL A 530 7.14 -16.75 -16.34
N SER A 531 6.00 -17.20 -15.81
CA SER A 531 5.56 -18.60 -15.93
C SER A 531 4.34 -18.69 -16.83
N GLU A 532 4.32 -19.71 -17.69
CA GLU A 532 3.17 -20.07 -18.52
C GLU A 532 2.88 -21.58 -18.35
N ASN A 533 1.72 -22.03 -18.83
CA ASN A 533 1.51 -23.44 -19.21
C ASN A 533 2.49 -23.93 -20.30
N VAL A 534 3.39 -23.07 -20.78
CA VAL A 534 4.54 -23.41 -21.60
C VAL A 534 5.77 -23.40 -20.70
N MET A 535 6.31 -24.59 -20.44
CA MET A 535 7.66 -24.74 -19.89
C MET A 535 8.65 -24.11 -20.88
N ASN A 536 9.08 -22.87 -20.67
CA ASN A 536 10.21 -22.36 -21.41
C ASN A 536 11.05 -21.38 -20.60
N GLU A 537 12.11 -21.93 -19.99
CA GLU A 537 13.30 -21.22 -19.49
C GLU A 537 14.11 -20.56 -20.64
N SER A 538 13.50 -20.20 -21.77
CA SER A 538 14.21 -19.62 -22.91
C SER A 538 13.54 -18.36 -23.47
N SER A 539 14.31 -17.28 -23.50
CA SER A 539 14.01 -15.86 -23.78
C SER A 539 13.41 -15.51 -25.16
N ASN A 540 12.81 -16.47 -25.88
CA ASN A 540 12.44 -16.25 -27.27
C ASN A 540 11.06 -15.64 -27.50
N ASN A 541 10.19 -15.59 -26.48
CA ASN A 541 8.80 -15.15 -26.61
C ASN A 541 8.55 -13.67 -26.26
N ILE A 542 9.53 -13.00 -25.63
CA ILE A 542 9.44 -11.59 -25.24
C ILE A 542 10.02 -10.74 -26.38
N ARG A 543 9.27 -9.75 -26.87
CA ARG A 543 9.79 -8.76 -27.81
C ARG A 543 10.36 -7.56 -27.08
N ARG A 544 9.67 -7.09 -26.05
CA ARG A 544 10.05 -5.94 -25.23
C ARG A 544 9.60 -6.14 -23.79
N ALA A 545 10.30 -5.56 -22.85
CA ALA A 545 9.87 -5.41 -21.47
C ALA A 545 10.38 -4.06 -20.98
N ILE A 546 9.49 -3.28 -20.38
CA ILE A 546 9.84 -2.03 -19.69
C ILE A 546 9.85 -2.35 -18.21
N ILE A 547 11.02 -2.17 -17.60
CA ILE A 547 11.25 -2.37 -16.18
C ILE A 547 11.44 -1.00 -15.57
N VAL A 548 10.68 -0.66 -14.53
CA VAL A 548 10.85 0.57 -13.77
C VAL A 548 11.05 0.22 -12.30
N ILE A 549 12.16 0.69 -11.72
CA ILE A 549 12.49 0.53 -10.30
C ILE A 549 12.53 1.92 -9.68
N TYR A 550 11.62 2.19 -8.75
CA TYR A 550 11.60 3.42 -7.97
C TYR A 550 12.42 3.24 -6.70
N TYR A 551 13.08 4.32 -6.26
CA TYR A 551 13.96 4.31 -5.09
C TYR A 551 13.66 5.46 -4.12
N THR A 552 13.86 5.22 -2.83
CA THR A 552 13.73 6.23 -1.77
C THR A 552 15.12 6.67 -1.28
N ALA A 553 15.16 7.69 -0.41
CA ALA A 553 16.39 8.08 0.27
C ALA A 553 16.97 6.94 1.14
N GLU A 554 16.10 6.16 1.80
CA GLU A 554 16.50 4.97 2.59
C GLU A 554 17.18 3.90 1.71
N ASP A 555 16.77 3.76 0.45
CA ASP A 555 17.43 2.83 -0.47
C ASP A 555 18.88 3.27 -0.80
N LEU A 556 19.19 4.57 -0.72
CA LEU A 556 20.52 5.12 -1.02
C LEU A 556 21.40 5.30 0.23
N ASP A 557 20.79 5.51 1.39
CA ASP A 557 21.44 5.68 2.69
C ASP A 557 21.92 4.33 3.27
N ARG A 558 23.21 4.06 3.10
CA ARG A 558 23.89 2.85 3.56
C ARG A 558 24.44 3.01 4.96
N SER A 559 24.61 4.24 5.42
CA SER A 559 25.12 4.58 6.73
C SER A 559 24.03 4.49 7.81
N GLY A 560 22.76 4.65 7.41
CA GLY A 560 21.56 4.53 8.23
C GLY A 560 21.29 5.76 9.09
N ASP A 561 21.74 6.94 8.65
CA ASP A 561 21.62 8.21 9.37
C ASP A 561 20.64 9.21 8.73
N GLY A 562 20.08 8.86 7.57
CA GLY A 562 19.11 9.64 6.82
C GLY A 562 19.70 10.67 5.86
N ASP A 563 21.03 10.74 5.68
CA ASP A 563 21.68 11.63 4.70
C ASP A 563 22.35 10.82 3.58
N THR A 564 21.81 10.90 2.37
CA THR A 564 22.31 10.13 1.22
C THR A 564 23.59 10.69 0.60
N ASN A 565 24.12 11.81 1.11
CA ASN A 565 25.31 12.47 0.56
C ASN A 565 26.62 12.04 1.23
N ASP A 566 26.55 11.12 2.20
CA ASP A 566 27.67 10.82 3.08
C ASP A 566 28.62 9.75 2.52
N PRO A 567 29.90 9.75 2.95
CA PRO A 567 30.86 8.74 2.50
C PRO A 567 30.48 7.31 2.90
N GLY A 568 29.98 6.54 1.94
CA GLY A 568 29.49 5.18 2.15
C GLY A 568 28.13 4.94 1.50
N ASP A 569 27.39 6.02 1.22
CA ASP A 569 26.10 6.00 0.56
C ASP A 569 26.23 5.95 -0.95
N ILE A 570 25.13 5.68 -1.64
CA ILE A 570 25.13 5.59 -3.10
C ILE A 570 24.91 6.97 -3.72
N ASP A 571 25.81 7.35 -4.64
CA ASP A 571 25.67 8.56 -5.45
C ASP A 571 24.49 8.38 -6.43
N GLU A 572 23.40 9.12 -6.18
CA GLU A 572 22.19 9.18 -7.01
C GLU A 572 22.50 9.44 -8.50
N ASN A 573 23.57 10.17 -8.83
CA ASN A 573 23.92 10.50 -10.21
C ASN A 573 24.63 9.34 -10.93
N SER A 574 24.91 8.26 -10.21
CA SER A 574 25.65 7.11 -10.70
C SER A 574 24.81 5.83 -10.76
N ILE A 575 23.54 5.92 -10.35
CA ILE A 575 22.61 4.81 -10.30
C ILE A 575 22.25 4.31 -11.70
N GLY A 576 21.84 3.05 -11.79
CA GLY A 576 21.35 2.43 -13.00
C GLY A 576 20.90 0.99 -12.74
N ILE A 577 20.39 0.34 -13.78
CA ILE A 577 19.93 -1.05 -13.69
C ILE A 577 21.06 -1.99 -14.07
N SER A 578 21.26 -3.02 -13.25
CA SER A 578 22.14 -4.16 -13.49
C SER A 578 21.35 -5.45 -13.58
N ARG A 579 21.78 -6.39 -14.42
CA ARG A 579 21.21 -7.75 -14.47
C ARG A 579 22.19 -8.79 -13.98
N PHE A 580 21.70 -9.88 -13.43
CA PHE A 580 22.50 -11.07 -13.21
C PHE A 580 22.54 -11.91 -14.49
N ASN A 581 23.74 -12.22 -14.99
CA ASN A 581 23.94 -13.12 -16.12
C ASN A 581 24.23 -14.53 -15.58
N GLU A 582 23.24 -15.42 -15.65
CA GLU A 582 23.34 -16.79 -15.12
C GLU A 582 24.44 -17.63 -15.81
N SER A 583 24.78 -17.31 -17.06
CA SER A 583 25.78 -18.07 -17.83
C SER A 583 27.21 -17.72 -17.41
N SER A 584 27.47 -16.46 -17.06
CA SER A 584 28.77 -16.01 -16.54
C SER A 584 28.85 -16.07 -15.02
N GLY A 585 27.70 -16.03 -14.32
CA GLY A 585 27.61 -15.88 -12.87
C GLY A 585 27.98 -14.48 -12.39
N GLU A 586 27.93 -13.49 -13.28
CA GLU A 586 28.41 -12.12 -13.07
C GLU A 586 27.27 -11.11 -13.25
N TRP A 587 27.32 -9.99 -12.53
CA TRP A 587 26.38 -8.88 -12.72
C TRP A 587 26.89 -7.96 -13.85
N GLU A 588 25.98 -7.48 -14.67
CA GLU A 588 26.28 -6.62 -15.83
C GLU A 588 25.37 -5.39 -15.79
N LYS A 589 25.95 -4.19 -15.73
CA LYS A 589 25.20 -2.92 -15.80
C LYS A 589 24.66 -2.75 -17.21
N LEU A 590 23.36 -2.46 -17.33
CA LEU A 590 22.71 -2.34 -18.62
C LEU A 590 23.25 -1.13 -19.37
N SER A 591 23.50 -1.32 -20.67
CA SER A 591 23.85 -0.25 -21.59
C SER A 591 23.28 -0.56 -22.96
N THR A 592 23.07 0.48 -23.76
CA THR A 592 22.61 0.37 -25.16
C THR A 592 23.66 -0.26 -26.09
N GLU A 593 24.86 -0.59 -25.59
CA GLU A 593 25.85 -1.38 -26.32
C GLU A 593 25.46 -2.87 -26.38
N MET A 594 24.52 -3.30 -25.54
CA MET A 594 24.01 -4.67 -25.52
C MET A 594 22.86 -4.82 -26.53
N ASP A 595 22.97 -5.82 -27.39
CA ASP A 595 22.11 -6.08 -28.56
C ASP A 595 20.61 -6.23 -28.24
N TRP A 596 20.31 -6.48 -26.97
CA TRP A 596 18.99 -6.82 -26.45
C TRP A 596 18.46 -5.76 -25.46
N VAL A 597 19.21 -4.68 -25.22
CA VAL A 597 18.83 -3.50 -24.45
C VAL A 597 18.55 -2.38 -25.45
N ASN A 598 17.28 -2.04 -25.60
CA ASN A 598 16.85 -1.01 -26.54
C ASN A 598 17.14 0.39 -26.01
N ASP A 599 16.90 0.60 -24.70
CA ASP A 599 17.12 1.89 -24.06
C ASP A 599 17.21 1.76 -22.52
N VAL A 600 17.85 2.73 -21.88
CA VAL A 600 18.00 2.83 -20.42
C VAL A 600 17.97 4.29 -19.99
N GLY A 601 17.37 4.58 -18.83
CA GLY A 601 17.30 5.93 -18.30
C GLY A 601 17.22 5.99 -16.79
N VAL A 602 17.45 7.19 -16.28
CA VAL A 602 17.35 7.55 -14.87
C VAL A 602 16.51 8.82 -14.79
N ASN A 603 15.50 8.80 -13.94
CA ASN A 603 14.76 9.97 -13.48
C ASN A 603 15.20 10.27 -12.04
N THR A 604 15.78 11.44 -11.81
CA THR A 604 16.20 11.89 -10.48
C THR A 604 15.26 12.97 -9.93
N THR A 605 14.03 13.04 -10.45
CA THR A 605 12.99 13.91 -9.90
C THR A 605 12.11 13.10 -8.98
N ASN A 606 11.66 13.73 -7.89
CA ASN A 606 10.74 13.10 -6.97
C ASN A 606 9.45 12.72 -7.71
N ASP A 607 9.04 11.47 -7.54
CA ASP A 607 7.86 10.87 -8.16
C ASP A 607 6.97 10.30 -7.04
N VAL A 608 5.67 10.53 -7.12
CA VAL A 608 4.69 9.95 -6.17
C VAL A 608 3.92 8.86 -6.88
N ILE A 609 3.98 7.65 -6.35
CA ILE A 609 3.27 6.49 -6.93
C ILE A 609 2.57 5.73 -5.81
N TYR A 610 1.26 5.54 -5.97
CA TYR A 610 0.39 4.90 -4.98
C TYR A 610 0.54 5.55 -3.58
N GLY A 611 0.52 6.89 -3.52
CA GLY A 611 0.65 7.64 -2.27
C GLY A 611 2.03 7.59 -1.59
N ARG A 612 3.02 6.91 -2.19
CA ARG A 612 4.40 6.89 -1.67
C ARG A 612 5.31 7.82 -2.46
N GLU A 613 6.04 8.68 -1.75
CA GLU A 613 7.09 9.51 -2.33
C GLU A 613 8.36 8.69 -2.61
N TYR A 614 8.89 8.85 -3.81
CA TYR A 614 10.19 8.31 -4.24
C TYR A 614 11.09 9.46 -4.65
N GLU A 615 12.40 9.31 -4.43
CA GLU A 615 13.42 10.30 -4.84
C GLU A 615 13.71 10.22 -6.36
N GLY A 616 13.25 9.15 -7.00
CA GLY A 616 13.29 8.98 -8.44
C GLY A 616 13.08 7.55 -8.89
N SER A 617 13.37 7.31 -10.16
CA SER A 617 13.24 6.00 -10.79
C SER A 617 14.36 5.71 -11.78
N VAL A 618 14.68 4.43 -11.93
CA VAL A 618 15.52 3.94 -13.04
C VAL A 618 14.66 3.05 -13.91
N TRP A 619 14.86 3.14 -15.23
CA TRP A 619 14.10 2.33 -16.16
C TRP A 619 14.96 1.72 -17.25
N ALA A 620 14.54 0.56 -17.74
CA ALA A 620 15.20 -0.14 -18.82
C ALA A 620 14.17 -0.78 -19.76
N ASN A 621 14.45 -0.65 -21.05
CA ASN A 621 13.71 -1.28 -22.12
C ASN A 621 14.54 -2.44 -22.69
N VAL A 622 14.15 -3.66 -22.37
CA VAL A 622 14.93 -4.88 -22.62
C VAL A 622 14.11 -5.93 -23.35
N SER A 623 14.75 -6.93 -23.95
CA SER A 623 14.06 -8.08 -24.60
C SER A 623 14.33 -9.42 -23.92
N HIS A 624 15.03 -9.40 -22.79
CA HIS A 624 15.32 -10.57 -21.96
C HIS A 624 14.85 -10.24 -20.54
N LEU A 625 14.40 -11.22 -19.78
CA LEU A 625 14.10 -11.09 -18.35
C LEU A 625 15.10 -11.91 -17.55
N SER A 626 15.41 -11.44 -16.35
CA SER A 626 16.36 -12.03 -15.41
C SER A 626 16.11 -11.41 -14.03
N LEU A 627 16.99 -11.70 -13.09
CA LEU A 627 17.16 -10.94 -11.87
C LEU A 627 17.79 -9.58 -12.19
N TYR A 628 17.09 -8.50 -11.85
CA TYR A 628 17.56 -7.11 -11.97
C TYR A 628 17.86 -6.50 -10.61
N GLY A 629 18.76 -5.52 -10.59
CA GLY A 629 19.08 -4.75 -9.40
C GLY A 629 19.40 -3.30 -9.72
N LEU A 630 18.96 -2.39 -8.86
CA LEU A 630 19.37 -1.00 -8.83
C LEU A 630 20.80 -0.92 -8.27
N SER A 631 21.74 -0.36 -9.02
CA SER A 631 23.14 -0.24 -8.60
C SER A 631 23.77 1.12 -8.90
N GLY A 632 24.64 1.61 -8.01
CA GLY A 632 25.37 2.87 -8.14
C GLY A 632 26.73 2.84 -7.43
N ASN A 633 27.54 3.86 -7.67
CA ASN A 633 28.85 4.02 -7.02
C ASN A 633 28.70 4.54 -5.59
N GLU A 634 29.51 4.02 -4.67
CA GLU A 634 29.64 4.64 -3.34
C GLU A 634 30.28 6.03 -3.44
N ILE A 635 29.72 6.98 -2.68
CA ILE A 635 30.30 8.29 -2.44
C ILE A 635 31.60 8.09 -1.67
N LYS A 636 32.72 8.52 -2.27
CA LYS A 636 34.03 8.36 -1.65
C LYS A 636 34.28 9.46 -0.64
N GLN A 637 34.80 9.05 0.51
CA GLN A 637 35.49 9.97 1.41
C GLN A 637 36.60 10.66 0.62
N THR A 638 36.49 11.98 0.42
CA THR A 638 37.65 12.74 -0.02
C THR A 638 38.74 12.54 1.04
N PRO A 639 39.96 12.13 0.68
CA PRO A 639 41.00 11.94 1.68
C PRO A 639 41.22 13.28 2.38
N VAL A 640 40.81 13.35 3.65
CA VAL A 640 41.26 14.40 4.55
C VAL A 640 42.76 14.19 4.65
N ASP A 641 43.52 15.06 3.99
CA ASP A 641 44.98 15.09 4.05
C ASP A 641 45.38 15.18 5.54
N PRO A 642 45.99 14.14 6.14
CA PRO A 642 46.42 14.25 7.52
C PRO A 642 47.56 15.25 7.55
N ALA A 643 47.30 16.41 8.16
CA ALA A 643 48.31 17.41 8.46
C ALA A 643 49.60 16.73 8.96
N PRO A 644 50.78 17.14 8.46
CA PRO A 644 51.96 16.30 8.49
C PRO A 644 52.50 16.14 9.91
N HIS A 645 52.59 14.89 10.36
CA HIS A 645 53.50 14.53 11.45
C HIS A 645 54.95 14.68 10.96
N ASP A 646 55.63 15.69 11.52
CA ASP A 646 57.07 15.90 11.43
C ASP A 646 57.84 14.65 11.88
N GLY A 647 58.70 14.11 11.02
CA GLY A 647 59.40 12.87 11.34
C GLY A 647 60.29 12.26 10.25
N HIS A 648 61.29 13.02 9.79
CA HIS A 648 62.54 12.52 9.19
C HIS A 648 62.59 12.12 7.70
N ARG A 649 63.13 13.06 6.91
CA ARG A 649 64.23 12.93 5.92
C ARG A 649 64.39 11.57 5.19
N ARG A 650 64.22 11.58 3.85
CA ARG A 650 65.31 11.66 2.84
C ARG A 650 64.80 11.56 1.38
N ILE A 651 65.03 12.65 0.64
CA ILE A 651 65.53 12.83 -0.74
C ILE A 651 64.93 11.96 -1.89
N PRO A 652 64.36 12.60 -2.94
CA PRO A 652 63.81 11.94 -4.12
C PRO A 652 64.87 11.68 -5.22
N ILE A 653 64.62 10.68 -6.06
CA ILE A 653 65.28 10.52 -7.37
C ILE A 653 64.27 10.88 -8.46
N ILE A 654 64.69 11.82 -9.30
CA ILE A 654 64.04 12.41 -10.47
C ILE A 654 64.27 11.50 -11.69
N THR A 655 63.28 11.43 -12.59
CA THR A 655 63.38 11.53 -14.06
C THR A 655 61.94 11.47 -14.60
N GLU A 656 61.31 12.58 -15.00
CA GLU A 656 61.44 13.31 -16.29
C GLU A 656 61.21 12.44 -17.53
N GLU A 657 60.12 12.72 -18.27
CA GLU A 657 60.09 13.27 -19.65
C GLU A 657 58.62 13.19 -20.16
N GLU A 658 57.95 14.34 -20.35
CA GLU A 658 57.82 15.12 -21.61
C GLU A 658 56.80 14.48 -22.60
N SER A 659 55.89 15.17 -23.28
CA SER A 659 55.78 16.57 -23.76
C SER A 659 54.32 16.83 -24.22
N GLN A 660 53.69 17.94 -23.81
CA GLN A 660 53.40 19.19 -24.56
C GLN A 660 52.29 19.16 -25.63
N ASP A 661 51.25 19.99 -25.47
CA ASP A 661 51.11 21.31 -26.13
C ASP A 661 49.95 22.10 -25.48
N GLU A 662 50.22 23.28 -24.91
CA GLU A 662 49.80 24.63 -25.37
C GLU A 662 48.30 24.96 -25.13
N ASN A 663 47.85 26.10 -24.57
CA ASN A 663 48.40 27.45 -24.56
C ASN A 663 47.55 28.40 -23.66
N ILE A 664 48.16 29.53 -23.27
CA ILE A 664 47.56 30.88 -22.99
C ILE A 664 47.09 31.26 -21.55
N THR A 665 48.07 31.81 -20.83
CA THR A 665 48.18 33.14 -20.15
C THR A 665 47.02 33.81 -19.40
N VAL A 666 47.30 34.25 -18.16
CA VAL A 666 47.03 35.63 -17.68
C VAL A 666 48.19 36.13 -16.78
N GLU A 667 48.70 37.32 -17.13
CA GLU A 667 49.68 38.21 -16.46
C GLU A 667 49.15 38.79 -15.13
N ASP A 668 49.91 38.69 -14.03
CA ASP A 668 50.75 39.70 -13.36
C ASP A 668 50.14 40.50 -12.17
N VAL A 669 50.82 40.29 -11.02
CA VAL A 669 51.38 41.29 -10.06
C VAL A 669 50.40 42.02 -9.11
N ALA A 670 50.23 41.57 -7.86
CA ALA A 670 51.01 41.86 -6.63
C ALA A 670 50.39 43.01 -5.74
N PRO A 671 50.89 43.30 -4.52
CA PRO A 671 50.39 42.74 -3.25
C PRO A 671 50.14 43.81 -2.13
N PHE A 672 49.99 43.38 -0.86
CA PHE A 672 49.99 44.20 0.40
C PHE A 672 48.67 44.98 0.66
N GLU A 673 48.05 45.12 1.83
CA GLU A 673 48.42 45.14 3.26
C GLU A 673 47.19 44.77 4.16
N SER A 674 47.49 44.37 5.40
CA SER A 674 46.59 44.24 6.56
C SER A 674 46.22 45.61 7.20
N PRO A 675 45.65 45.66 8.42
CA PRO A 675 44.23 45.62 8.81
C PRO A 675 43.76 46.95 9.48
N GLU A 676 42.46 47.15 9.77
CA GLU A 676 41.95 47.80 11.02
C GLU A 676 40.44 48.13 10.98
N ASN A 677 39.76 47.69 12.05
CA ASN A 677 38.71 48.38 12.85
C ASN A 677 37.74 49.37 12.20
N LEU A 678 36.43 49.20 12.47
CA LEU A 678 35.69 50.10 13.37
C LEU A 678 34.29 49.56 13.73
N ALA A 679 33.95 49.87 14.97
CA ALA A 679 32.84 49.40 15.78
C ALA A 679 31.60 50.31 15.71
N ASN A 680 30.60 49.92 16.53
CA ASN A 680 29.45 50.67 17.06
C ASN A 680 28.18 50.63 16.20
N GLU A 681 26.97 50.41 16.74
CA GLU A 681 26.51 50.52 18.14
C GLU A 681 25.10 49.88 18.29
N THR A 682 24.92 49.12 19.39
CA THR A 682 23.75 49.03 20.31
C THR A 682 22.33 48.75 19.80
N ALA A 683 21.42 48.08 20.51
CA ALA A 683 21.37 47.21 21.69
C ALA A 683 19.86 46.88 21.88
N GLY A 684 19.52 45.69 22.40
CA GLY A 684 18.15 45.35 22.84
C GLY A 684 17.80 43.89 22.53
N THR A 685 18.20 42.96 23.41
CA THR A 685 17.31 42.20 24.31
C THR A 685 16.36 41.24 23.60
N GLU A 686 16.66 39.94 23.64
CA GLU A 686 15.92 38.95 24.42
C GLU A 686 16.61 37.58 24.34
N GLU A 687 16.68 36.89 25.47
CA GLU A 687 17.17 35.52 25.61
C GLU A 687 16.11 34.55 25.07
N THR A 688 16.46 33.72 24.10
CA THR A 688 15.86 32.40 23.89
C THR A 688 16.95 31.46 23.39
N GLY A 689 17.48 30.65 24.30
CA GLY A 689 18.31 29.49 23.96
C GLY A 689 17.43 28.26 24.03
N THR A 690 16.96 27.82 22.87
CA THR A 690 16.42 26.48 22.67
C THR A 690 17.59 25.47 22.64
N LEU A 691 17.47 24.41 23.44
CA LEU A 691 18.21 23.17 23.28
C LEU A 691 17.29 22.16 22.57
N PRO A 692 17.85 21.20 21.81
CA PRO A 692 17.12 20.31 20.93
C PRO A 692 16.50 19.11 21.64
N GLU A 693 15.48 18.60 20.95
CA GLU A 693 14.72 17.35 21.02
C GLU A 693 15.34 16.16 21.76
N THR A 694 14.48 15.48 22.53
CA THR A 694 14.69 14.12 23.02
C THR A 694 13.61 13.22 22.43
N GLN A 695 13.78 12.79 21.17
CA GLN A 695 13.21 11.51 20.75
C GLN A 695 14.07 10.40 21.34
N SER A 696 13.60 9.76 22.42
CA SER A 696 14.07 8.43 22.90
C SER A 696 13.30 7.96 24.14
N ILE A 697 11.95 7.97 24.15
CA ILE A 697 11.16 7.23 25.17
C ILE A 697 9.85 6.69 24.57
N LEU A 698 9.91 6.01 23.42
CA LEU A 698 8.73 5.35 22.82
C LEU A 698 9.01 3.91 22.37
N PHE A 699 9.89 3.22 23.10
CA PHE A 699 10.24 1.82 22.82
C PHE A 699 10.11 0.87 24.03
N TYR A 700 9.39 1.25 25.10
CA TYR A 700 9.24 0.39 26.28
C TYR A 700 7.82 0.19 26.84
N LEU A 701 6.75 0.59 26.13
CA LEU A 701 5.36 0.43 26.64
C LEU A 701 4.46 -0.53 25.84
N ALA A 702 4.91 -1.10 24.73
CA ALA A 702 4.09 -2.05 23.94
C ALA A 702 4.26 -3.55 24.31
N ALA A 703 4.97 -3.88 25.40
CA ALA A 703 5.28 -5.28 25.76
C ALA A 703 4.53 -5.84 26.99
N ALA A 704 3.52 -5.15 27.53
CA ALA A 704 2.82 -5.58 28.75
C ALA A 704 1.32 -5.93 28.58
N MET A 705 0.77 -5.92 27.36
CA MET A 705 -0.69 -6.03 27.14
C MET A 705 -1.17 -7.22 26.29
N ILE A 706 -0.41 -8.31 26.15
CA ILE A 706 -0.95 -9.63 25.71
C ILE A 706 -0.37 -10.74 26.59
N THR A 707 -0.98 -11.04 27.74
CA THR A 707 -1.02 -12.39 28.35
C THR A 707 -2.17 -12.44 29.37
N LEU A 708 -3.42 -12.35 28.90
CA LEU A 708 -4.59 -12.60 29.74
C LEU A 708 -5.71 -13.26 28.92
N LEU A 709 -5.43 -14.42 28.33
CA LEU A 709 -6.48 -15.24 27.72
C LEU A 709 -6.29 -16.75 28.02
N THR A 710 -7.35 -17.33 28.60
CA THR A 710 -7.74 -18.76 28.62
C THR A 710 -7.15 -19.70 29.69
N GLY A 711 -7.71 -19.64 30.90
CA GLY A 711 -7.61 -20.73 31.90
C GLY A 711 -8.74 -21.76 31.77
N SER A 712 -8.67 -22.69 30.82
CA SER A 712 -9.54 -23.88 30.82
C SER A 712 -9.09 -24.91 31.86
N VAL A 713 -10.00 -25.24 32.77
CA VAL A 713 -9.83 -26.22 33.85
C VAL A 713 -10.03 -27.65 33.32
N VAL A 714 -9.05 -28.54 33.54
CA VAL A 714 -9.30 -29.99 33.70
C VAL A 714 -8.40 -30.53 34.83
N PRO A 715 -8.95 -31.26 35.83
CA PRO A 715 -8.20 -31.69 37.01
C PRO A 715 -7.53 -33.05 36.76
N ASN A 716 -6.31 -33.23 37.29
CA ASN A 716 -5.75 -34.55 37.50
C ASN A 716 -5.16 -34.64 38.91
N ASN A 717 -5.67 -35.60 39.68
CA ASN A 717 -4.91 -36.30 40.70
C ASN A 717 -5.22 -37.81 40.51
N PRO A 718 -4.31 -38.71 40.94
CA PRO A 718 -3.86 -39.90 40.21
C PRO A 718 -4.89 -41.01 39.95
#